data_AF-A0A962MVB1-F1
#
_entry.id   AF-A0A962MVB1-F1
#
_cell.length_a   1.000
_cell.length_b   1.000
_cell.length_c   1.000
_cell.angle_alpha   90.00
_cell.angle_beta   90.00
_cell.angle_gamma   90.00
#
_symmetry.space_group_name_H-M   'P 1'
#
loop_
_entity.id
_entity.type
_entity.pdbx_description
1 polymer ?
#
loop_
_entity_poly.entity_id
_entity_poly.type
_entity_poly.pdbx_seq_one_letter_code
_entity_poly.pdbx_strand_id
1 'polypeptide(L)'
;MLFLCGWLLTAGTVTADPQRLVDPGNPGPDLPPSGRSLFDLLTITDGRQQVPYPFERLIERLASHADRDAAYLGRPVKAVLIPLGRSLQRAAAAPDFFASPRIVATVDAPPPPADAGGTVPLLLQDRLYVGYMPAADVLEVVSYNERDARFEFQLVTDYREDATPKVVYARRIVCIACHQNHAPIFARPLWDETNANREIAAHLASERSAFFGVAVRGGVDIAYAIDNATDRANGFALTQMLWNDGCGSGDAGQRCRASLLTAALQYALSGGRGFAANHALEAYMATIRAARWPDGLLLPAADIPNRRPLAVASAPGIDPADAIRDAADVDASVEPLGPRDGEQLWQPPAAEWAARAVSGLAAFLAPVDLQSLLGTVPGDRIVRHELQAGCELSGDAVRRLSVACTGRALQLTGVLLREAPAQNWRGRLHTLVVNGTDFGTVGVEGRSRTTGISLALPAAAANPSLRLSDGNAIEDIVVETIQPTDTGADRHASLRMVIREDFEPIRARIEVLLHDEVSGLDASPFQRTQLLTRLIAPVGAAASSPHTCCAEPGEPPMQVTPPEPELAADPLLDPFIDVCGACHRSTEPFPPNFLSGTAPEVHQRIAQCAERIQYRLAMWDLPPSQRPKTPMPPHAAHHIGDDELGPWRSGPLARLRDALHTLAEQNGRRLPSDKVTIDRPYASLRHCDSPAAVEGVHPT
;
A
#
# COMPACT_ATOMS: atom_id res chain seq x y z
N MET A 1 -24.29 -52.04 -46.35
CA MET A 1 -22.91 -52.17 -45.84
C MET A 1 -22.22 -50.83 -46.03
N LEU A 2 -22.27 -49.97 -45.01
CA LEU A 2 -21.38 -48.81 -44.74
C LEU A 2 -21.95 -48.06 -43.53
N PHE A 3 -21.41 -48.38 -42.36
CA PHE A 3 -21.65 -47.67 -41.10
C PHE A 3 -20.77 -46.42 -41.09
N LEU A 4 -21.38 -45.22 -41.05
CA LEU A 4 -20.67 -44.00 -40.70
C LEU A 4 -20.63 -43.87 -39.18
N CYS A 5 -19.44 -43.98 -38.61
CA CYS A 5 -19.14 -43.73 -37.21
C CYS A 5 -18.92 -42.22 -37.02
N GLY A 6 -19.90 -41.52 -36.45
CA GLY A 6 -19.76 -40.12 -36.06
C GLY A 6 -19.01 -40.02 -34.74
N TRP A 7 -17.75 -39.60 -34.80
CA TRP A 7 -17.00 -39.17 -33.62
C TRP A 7 -17.53 -37.81 -33.17
N LEU A 8 -18.34 -37.81 -32.11
CA LEU A 8 -18.61 -36.61 -31.31
C LEU A 8 -17.32 -36.24 -30.59
N LEU A 9 -16.58 -35.28 -31.14
CA LEU A 9 -15.62 -34.49 -30.37
C LEU A 9 -16.42 -33.71 -29.33
N THR A 10 -16.51 -34.25 -28.11
CA THR A 10 -16.82 -33.46 -26.93
C THR A 10 -15.72 -32.43 -26.78
N ALA A 11 -15.98 -31.20 -27.21
CA ALA A 11 -15.17 -30.06 -26.83
C ALA A 11 -15.19 -30.00 -25.29
N GLY A 12 -14.08 -30.39 -24.66
CA GLY A 12 -13.89 -30.16 -23.24
C GLY A 12 -14.05 -28.67 -23.00
N THR A 13 -14.95 -28.31 -22.10
CA THR A 13 -15.00 -26.95 -21.55
C THR A 13 -13.65 -26.73 -20.87
N VAL A 14 -12.75 -25.99 -21.52
CA VAL A 14 -11.59 -25.43 -20.84
C VAL A 14 -12.15 -24.48 -19.79
N THR A 15 -12.17 -24.92 -18.54
CA THR A 15 -12.48 -24.06 -17.40
C THR A 15 -11.36 -23.04 -17.33
N ALA A 16 -11.69 -21.75 -17.51
CA ALA A 16 -10.73 -20.67 -17.34
C ALA A 16 -10.05 -20.78 -15.97
N ASP A 17 -8.72 -20.70 -15.94
CA ASP A 17 -7.92 -20.83 -14.72
C ASP A 17 -7.05 -19.56 -14.54
N PRO A 18 -7.62 -18.48 -14.01
CA PRO A 18 -6.91 -17.22 -13.85
C PRO A 18 -5.79 -17.34 -12.81
N GLN A 19 -4.62 -16.78 -13.12
CA GLN A 19 -3.47 -16.87 -12.22
C GLN A 19 -3.65 -15.93 -11.02
N ARG A 20 -3.42 -16.43 -9.80
CA ARG A 20 -3.33 -15.57 -8.60
C ARG A 20 -2.14 -14.63 -8.69
N LEU A 21 -2.38 -13.34 -8.46
CA LEU A 21 -1.32 -12.34 -8.42
C LEU A 21 -0.32 -12.59 -7.28
N VAL A 22 -0.85 -12.93 -6.10
CA VAL A 22 -0.10 -13.28 -4.89
C VAL A 22 -0.76 -14.51 -4.27
N ASP A 23 0.04 -15.45 -3.81
CA ASP A 23 -0.42 -16.68 -3.17
C ASP A 23 -0.12 -16.65 -1.65
N PRO A 24 -1.15 -16.52 -0.79
CA PRO A 24 -0.94 -16.43 0.66
C PRO A 24 -0.36 -17.68 1.30
N GLY A 25 -0.50 -18.86 0.70
CA GLY A 25 0.14 -20.04 1.26
C GLY A 25 1.58 -20.24 0.77
N ASN A 26 2.09 -19.35 -0.09
CA ASN A 26 3.51 -19.27 -0.41
C ASN A 26 4.10 -17.97 0.15
N PRO A 27 4.31 -17.87 1.47
CA PRO A 27 4.74 -16.63 2.10
C PRO A 27 6.12 -16.14 1.63
N GLY A 28 6.97 -17.04 1.12
CA GLY A 28 8.39 -16.79 0.88
C GLY A 28 9.22 -16.76 2.18
N PRO A 29 10.53 -16.49 2.10
CA PRO A 29 11.41 -16.49 3.27
C PRO A 29 11.13 -15.31 4.21
N ASP A 30 11.36 -15.54 5.51
CA ASP A 30 11.19 -14.55 6.58
C ASP A 30 12.07 -13.31 6.37
N LEU A 31 13.35 -13.53 6.02
CA LEU A 31 14.25 -12.46 5.60
C LEU A 31 14.11 -12.20 4.09
N PRO A 32 14.22 -10.94 3.65
CA PRO A 32 14.30 -10.63 2.24
C PRO A 32 15.55 -11.29 1.61
N PRO A 33 15.39 -11.97 0.47
CA PRO A 33 16.53 -12.43 -0.34
C PRO A 33 17.45 -11.28 -0.75
N SER A 34 16.90 -10.08 -0.94
CA SER A 34 17.64 -8.90 -1.38
C SER A 34 17.11 -7.61 -0.76
N GLY A 35 18.01 -6.67 -0.46
CA GLY A 35 17.65 -5.36 0.08
C GLY A 35 17.14 -5.39 1.51
N ARG A 36 16.44 -4.32 1.90
CA ARG A 36 15.87 -4.11 3.24
C ARG A 36 14.56 -3.34 3.13
N SER A 37 13.78 -3.40 4.20
CA SER A 37 12.59 -2.57 4.32
C SER A 37 12.94 -1.07 4.43
N LEU A 38 12.04 -0.20 3.99
CA LEU A 38 12.14 1.25 4.23
C LEU A 38 12.24 1.63 5.72
N PHE A 39 11.66 0.83 6.62
CA PHE A 39 11.78 1.06 8.06
C PHE A 39 13.22 0.86 8.56
N ASP A 40 13.94 -0.13 8.04
CA ASP A 40 15.37 -0.28 8.32
C ASP A 40 16.14 0.95 7.84
N LEU A 41 15.91 1.37 6.59
CA LEU A 41 16.58 2.55 6.02
C LEU A 41 16.26 3.84 6.80
N LEU A 42 15.05 3.96 7.34
CA LEU A 42 14.63 5.09 8.16
C LEU A 42 15.34 5.15 9.53
N THR A 43 15.61 3.97 10.11
CA THR A 43 16.05 3.80 11.51
C THR A 43 17.52 3.41 11.65
N ILE A 44 18.21 3.04 10.56
CA ILE A 44 19.66 2.89 10.59
C ILE A 44 20.30 4.27 10.55
N THR A 45 21.08 4.60 11.56
CA THR A 45 21.85 5.85 11.65
C THR A 45 23.22 5.52 12.22
N ASP A 46 24.28 6.05 11.60
CA ASP A 46 25.68 5.78 11.94
C ASP A 46 26.00 4.27 12.04
N GLY A 47 25.46 3.48 11.09
CA GLY A 47 25.67 2.02 11.04
C GLY A 47 24.98 1.23 12.14
N ARG A 48 24.05 1.84 12.89
CA ARG A 48 23.32 1.18 13.99
C ARG A 48 21.82 1.33 13.82
N GLN A 49 21.07 0.28 14.15
CA GLN A 49 19.61 0.36 14.23
C GLN A 49 19.23 1.22 15.45
N GLN A 50 18.56 2.34 15.21
CA GLN A 50 18.14 3.32 16.21
C GLN A 50 16.68 3.69 15.97
N VAL A 51 15.76 2.95 16.59
CA VAL A 51 14.33 3.28 16.50
C VAL A 51 14.04 4.45 17.45
N PRO A 52 13.45 5.56 16.98
CA PRO A 52 13.09 6.67 17.84
C PRO A 52 12.11 6.26 18.95
N TYR A 53 12.38 6.72 20.17
CA TYR A 53 11.53 6.55 21.35
C TYR A 53 11.46 7.89 22.11
N PRO A 54 10.33 8.27 22.71
CA PRO A 54 9.02 7.60 22.70
C PRO A 54 8.31 7.65 21.34
N PHE A 55 7.10 7.07 21.24
CA PHE A 55 6.34 6.93 19.98
C PHE A 55 6.16 8.24 19.23
N GLU A 56 6.00 9.35 19.93
CA GLU A 56 5.90 10.69 19.35
C GLU A 56 7.14 11.06 18.52
N ARG A 57 8.34 10.63 18.94
CA ARG A 57 9.58 10.83 18.18
C ARG A 57 9.62 10.00 16.90
N LEU A 58 9.01 8.82 16.91
CA LEU A 58 8.87 8.03 15.69
C LEU A 58 7.89 8.70 14.73
N ILE A 59 6.77 9.24 15.21
CA ILE A 59 5.84 10.02 14.39
C ILE A 59 6.52 11.28 13.82
N GLU A 60 7.31 12.01 14.61
CA GLU A 60 8.10 13.16 14.13
C GLU A 60 9.10 12.74 13.03
N ARG A 61 9.79 11.62 13.20
CA ARG A 61 10.74 11.07 12.22
C ARG A 61 10.05 10.64 10.94
N LEU A 62 8.87 10.05 11.01
CA LEU A 62 8.06 9.73 9.83
C LEU A 62 7.62 11.01 9.11
N ALA A 63 7.10 11.98 9.86
CA ALA A 63 6.62 13.24 9.33
C ALA A 63 7.74 14.07 8.66
N SER A 64 8.98 13.98 9.14
CA SER A 64 10.11 14.70 8.54
C SER A 64 10.48 14.20 7.13
N HIS A 65 9.99 13.03 6.72
CA HIS A 65 10.20 12.44 5.40
C HIS A 65 8.99 12.64 4.48
N ALA A 66 8.06 13.52 4.84
CA ALA A 66 6.88 13.80 4.05
C ALA A 66 6.59 15.30 3.93
N ASP A 67 6.14 15.72 2.75
CA ASP A 67 5.74 17.08 2.44
C ASP A 67 4.43 17.42 3.16
N ARG A 68 4.52 18.35 4.11
CA ARG A 68 3.38 18.81 4.90
C ARG A 68 2.38 19.60 4.09
N ASP A 69 2.83 20.35 3.09
CA ASP A 69 1.97 21.21 2.28
C ASP A 69 1.20 20.39 1.24
N ALA A 70 1.77 19.27 0.80
CA ALA A 70 1.09 18.30 -0.06
C ALA A 70 0.22 17.29 0.70
N ALA A 71 0.36 17.20 2.03
CA ALA A 71 -0.34 16.19 2.83
C ALA A 71 -1.85 16.46 2.92
N TYR A 72 -2.67 15.41 2.76
CA TYR A 72 -4.10 15.51 3.03
C TYR A 72 -4.35 15.97 4.48
N LEU A 73 -5.23 16.97 4.65
CA LEU A 73 -5.50 17.68 5.92
C LEU A 73 -4.28 18.37 6.56
N GLY A 74 -3.19 18.59 5.81
CA GLY A 74 -1.94 19.15 6.34
C GLY A 74 -1.25 18.25 7.37
N ARG A 75 -1.53 16.93 7.32
CA ARG A 75 -1.03 15.92 8.26
C ARG A 75 -0.21 14.86 7.52
N PRO A 76 1.11 14.90 7.54
CA PRO A 76 1.94 13.95 6.78
C PRO A 76 1.78 12.49 7.24
N VAL A 77 1.48 12.29 8.52
CA VAL A 77 1.23 10.98 9.13
C VAL A 77 -0.23 10.90 9.54
N LYS A 78 -0.91 9.82 9.11
CA LYS A 78 -2.29 9.50 9.48
C LYS A 78 -2.26 8.48 10.59
N ALA A 79 -2.93 8.76 11.71
CA ALA A 79 -2.95 7.87 12.86
C ALA A 79 -4.34 7.75 13.47
N VAL A 80 -4.74 6.52 13.82
CA VAL A 80 -6.02 6.18 14.46
C VAL A 80 -5.80 5.39 15.74
N LEU A 81 -6.76 5.46 16.66
CA LEU A 81 -6.80 4.71 17.92
C LEU A 81 -7.79 3.56 17.81
N ILE A 82 -7.37 2.36 18.19
CA ILE A 82 -8.11 1.10 18.05
C ILE A 82 -8.10 0.33 19.39
N PRO A 83 -9.03 0.61 20.32
CA PRO A 83 -9.09 -0.07 21.61
C PRO A 83 -9.51 -1.55 21.48
N LEU A 84 -10.49 -1.84 20.62
CA LEU A 84 -11.07 -3.17 20.43
C LEU A 84 -10.76 -3.71 19.02
N GLY A 85 -9.47 -3.89 18.73
CA GLY A 85 -8.98 -4.28 17.41
C GLY A 85 -8.89 -5.79 17.14
N ARG A 86 -8.35 -6.14 15.96
CA ARG A 86 -8.21 -7.53 15.48
C ARG A 86 -6.77 -8.00 15.34
N SER A 87 -5.79 -7.23 15.81
CA SER A 87 -4.39 -7.64 15.72
C SER A 87 -4.11 -8.87 16.59
N LEU A 88 -2.95 -9.50 16.37
CA LEU A 88 -2.51 -10.62 17.19
C LEU A 88 -2.27 -10.19 18.65
N GLN A 89 -2.01 -8.90 18.87
CA GLN A 89 -1.82 -8.28 20.19
C GLN A 89 -3.11 -7.77 20.85
N ARG A 90 -4.30 -8.00 20.26
CA ARG A 90 -5.57 -7.43 20.74
C ARG A 90 -5.90 -7.67 22.22
N ALA A 91 -5.38 -8.74 22.81
CA ALA A 91 -5.64 -9.10 24.20
C ALA A 91 -4.65 -8.46 25.20
N ALA A 92 -3.58 -7.83 24.74
CA ALA A 92 -2.52 -7.31 25.62
C ALA A 92 -3.00 -6.20 26.56
N ALA A 93 -3.97 -5.39 26.11
CA ALA A 93 -4.57 -4.34 26.94
C ALA A 93 -5.76 -4.84 27.77
N ALA A 94 -6.08 -6.14 27.78
CA ALA A 94 -7.22 -6.61 28.56
C ALA A 94 -6.96 -6.47 30.08
N PRO A 95 -7.94 -6.01 30.87
CA PRO A 95 -9.28 -5.55 30.48
C PRO A 95 -9.34 -4.06 30.08
N ASP A 96 -8.26 -3.31 30.27
CA ASP A 96 -8.14 -1.85 30.10
C ASP A 96 -7.95 -1.37 28.64
N PHE A 97 -8.75 -1.90 27.72
CA PHE A 97 -8.65 -1.66 26.27
C PHE A 97 -8.65 -0.18 25.87
N PHE A 98 -9.43 0.65 26.59
CA PHE A 98 -9.54 2.08 26.31
C PHE A 98 -8.45 2.92 26.99
N ALA A 99 -7.86 2.43 28.08
CA ALA A 99 -6.72 3.09 28.72
C ALA A 99 -5.45 2.90 27.88
N SER A 100 -5.32 1.76 27.18
CA SER A 100 -4.16 1.43 26.34
C SER A 100 -4.56 0.95 24.93
N PRO A 101 -5.20 1.81 24.10
CA PRO A 101 -5.62 1.46 22.75
C PRO A 101 -4.41 1.26 21.84
N ARG A 102 -4.54 0.35 20.88
CA ARG A 102 -3.56 0.21 19.79
C ARG A 102 -3.60 1.47 18.92
N ILE A 103 -2.44 1.94 18.47
CA ILE A 103 -2.33 3.00 17.48
C ILE A 103 -1.94 2.37 16.15
N VAL A 104 -2.57 2.79 15.05
CA VAL A 104 -2.11 2.49 13.70
C VAL A 104 -1.75 3.81 13.02
N ALA A 105 -0.54 3.90 12.48
CA ALA A 105 -0.02 5.07 11.78
C ALA A 105 0.55 4.70 10.40
N THR A 106 0.42 5.59 9.43
CA THR A 106 0.99 5.46 8.07
C THR A 106 1.32 6.82 7.47
N VAL A 107 2.22 6.83 6.48
CA VAL A 107 2.56 8.02 5.68
C VAL A 107 1.78 7.98 4.37
N ASP A 108 0.94 8.98 4.12
CA ASP A 108 0.13 9.09 2.90
C ASP A 108 0.50 10.31 2.03
N ALA A 109 1.55 11.02 2.41
CA ALA A 109 2.04 12.21 1.72
C ALA A 109 3.38 11.93 1.00
N PRO A 110 3.63 12.59 -0.15
CA PRO A 110 4.89 12.44 -0.88
C PRO A 110 6.06 12.97 -0.06
N PRO A 111 7.32 12.62 -0.39
CA PRO A 111 8.49 13.19 0.27
C PRO A 111 8.58 14.71 0.08
N PRO A 112 9.25 15.43 1.00
CA PRO A 112 9.46 16.87 0.88
C PRO A 112 10.29 17.21 -0.36
N PRO A 113 10.21 18.45 -0.86
CA PRO A 113 11.12 18.95 -1.89
C PRO A 113 12.58 18.72 -1.51
N ALA A 114 13.42 18.40 -2.48
CA ALA A 114 14.81 18.04 -2.23
C ALA A 114 15.59 19.26 -1.73
N ASP A 115 16.43 19.04 -0.71
CA ASP A 115 17.50 19.98 -0.39
C ASP A 115 18.49 20.04 -1.57
N ALA A 116 19.23 21.14 -1.70
CA ALA A 116 20.15 21.42 -2.82
C ALA A 116 21.27 20.36 -3.05
N GLY A 117 21.33 19.30 -2.23
CA GLY A 117 22.30 18.20 -2.28
C GLY A 117 22.00 17.05 -3.24
N GLY A 118 20.84 17.04 -3.92
CA GLY A 118 20.59 16.13 -5.06
C GLY A 118 20.40 14.64 -4.74
N THR A 119 20.18 14.26 -3.48
CA THR A 119 19.87 12.88 -3.08
C THR A 119 18.38 12.57 -3.27
N VAL A 120 18.06 11.40 -3.82
CA VAL A 120 16.67 10.92 -3.93
C VAL A 120 16.14 10.58 -2.53
N PRO A 121 15.05 11.22 -2.04
CA PRO A 121 14.55 10.99 -0.69
C PRO A 121 13.85 9.64 -0.56
N LEU A 122 13.75 9.12 0.66
CA LEU A 122 12.93 7.95 0.97
C LEU A 122 11.46 8.20 0.62
N LEU A 123 10.86 7.29 -0.14
CA LEU A 123 9.44 7.34 -0.48
C LEU A 123 8.65 6.49 0.52
N LEU A 124 8.18 7.10 1.61
CA LEU A 124 7.39 6.40 2.63
C LEU A 124 5.89 6.33 2.29
N GLN A 125 5.43 7.21 1.38
CA GLN A 125 4.04 7.28 0.95
C GLN A 125 3.50 5.91 0.54
N ASP A 126 2.44 5.46 1.22
CA ASP A 126 1.74 4.19 1.00
C ASP A 126 2.61 2.94 1.20
N ARG A 127 3.80 3.10 1.78
CA ARG A 127 4.84 2.05 1.84
C ARG A 127 5.26 1.67 3.25
N LEU A 128 4.87 2.44 4.26
CA LEU A 128 5.26 2.19 5.65
C LEU A 128 4.08 2.39 6.61
N TYR A 129 3.76 1.32 7.35
CA TYR A 129 2.67 1.24 8.31
C TYR A 129 3.20 0.74 9.64
N VAL A 130 2.76 1.36 10.74
CA VAL A 130 3.18 1.04 12.10
C VAL A 130 1.96 0.84 12.98
N GLY A 131 1.86 -0.32 13.62
CA GLY A 131 0.92 -0.61 14.70
C GLY A 131 1.65 -0.58 16.04
N TYR A 132 1.33 0.36 16.92
CA TYR A 132 1.89 0.40 18.28
C TYR A 132 0.88 -0.14 19.29
N MET A 133 1.27 -1.14 20.07
CA MET A 133 0.50 -1.63 21.21
C MET A 133 1.23 -1.28 22.51
N PRO A 134 0.84 -0.20 23.22
CA PRO A 134 1.55 0.25 24.41
C PRO A 134 1.55 -0.80 25.52
N ALA A 135 0.43 -1.48 25.76
CA ALA A 135 0.35 -2.54 26.77
C ALA A 135 1.24 -3.76 26.50
N ALA A 136 1.81 -3.88 25.30
CA ALA A 136 2.70 -4.97 24.92
C ALA A 136 4.15 -4.52 24.70
N ASP A 137 4.46 -3.22 24.81
CA ASP A 137 5.77 -2.64 24.50
C ASP A 137 6.32 -3.04 23.12
N VAL A 138 5.43 -3.18 22.13
CA VAL A 138 5.75 -3.69 20.78
C VAL A 138 5.21 -2.78 19.67
N LEU A 139 6.04 -2.58 18.64
CA LEU A 139 5.59 -2.09 17.33
C LEU A 139 5.48 -3.26 16.34
N GLU A 140 4.38 -3.33 15.60
CA GLU A 140 4.20 -4.15 14.40
C GLU A 140 4.41 -3.25 13.18
N VAL A 141 5.36 -3.58 12.30
CA VAL A 141 5.72 -2.75 11.15
C VAL A 141 5.51 -3.52 9.85
N VAL A 142 4.79 -2.91 8.91
CA VAL A 142 4.66 -3.39 7.53
C VAL A 142 5.32 -2.35 6.62
N SER A 143 6.42 -2.73 5.98
CA SER A 143 7.28 -1.79 5.27
C SER A 143 7.75 -2.34 3.92
N TYR A 144 7.64 -1.55 2.86
CA TYR A 144 8.05 -1.95 1.52
C TYR A 144 9.57 -2.10 1.41
N ASN A 145 10.02 -3.09 0.63
CA ASN A 145 11.40 -3.30 0.21
C ASN A 145 11.45 -3.16 -1.31
N GLU A 146 12.07 -2.08 -1.80
CA GLU A 146 12.12 -1.77 -3.24
C GLU A 146 12.91 -2.81 -4.03
N ARG A 147 13.96 -3.39 -3.43
CA ARG A 147 14.87 -4.31 -4.14
C ARG A 147 14.26 -5.69 -4.37
N ASP A 148 13.42 -6.14 -3.44
CA ASP A 148 12.70 -7.42 -3.52
C ASP A 148 11.25 -7.27 -3.98
N ALA A 149 10.79 -6.03 -4.21
CA ALA A 149 9.43 -5.70 -4.65
C ALA A 149 8.28 -6.20 -3.75
N ARG A 150 8.51 -6.36 -2.45
CA ARG A 150 7.51 -6.88 -1.51
C ARG A 150 7.45 -6.07 -0.21
N PHE A 151 6.37 -6.23 0.56
CA PHE A 151 6.32 -5.74 1.93
C PHE A 151 7.00 -6.73 2.87
N GLU A 152 7.79 -6.20 3.80
CA GLU A 152 8.38 -6.93 4.93
C GLU A 152 7.53 -6.71 6.19
N PHE A 153 7.53 -7.72 7.05
CA PHE A 153 6.85 -7.69 8.34
C PHE A 153 7.91 -7.73 9.43
N GLN A 154 7.92 -6.72 10.29
CA GLN A 154 8.90 -6.57 11.35
C GLN A 154 8.22 -6.32 12.68
N LEU A 155 8.86 -6.74 13.76
CA LEU A 155 8.51 -6.39 15.12
C LEU A 155 9.60 -5.49 15.69
N VAL A 156 9.19 -4.48 16.45
CA VAL A 156 10.08 -3.77 17.36
C VAL A 156 9.72 -4.18 18.77
N THR A 157 10.57 -4.99 19.39
CA THR A 157 10.42 -5.39 20.79
C THR A 157 11.18 -4.42 21.69
N ASP A 158 10.95 -4.51 22.99
CA ASP A 158 11.57 -3.62 23.97
C ASP A 158 11.25 -2.12 23.74
N TYR A 159 10.05 -1.81 23.21
CA TYR A 159 9.63 -0.44 22.90
C TYR A 159 9.00 0.27 24.11
N ARG A 160 9.80 0.51 25.15
CA ARG A 160 9.39 1.11 26.42
C ARG A 160 10.50 1.94 27.06
N GLU A 161 10.16 2.63 28.14
CA GLU A 161 11.12 3.41 28.92
C GLU A 161 12.20 2.49 29.50
N ASP A 162 13.43 3.01 29.61
CA ASP A 162 14.60 2.28 30.12
C ASP A 162 15.01 1.02 29.33
N ALA A 163 14.47 0.82 28.13
CA ALA A 163 14.83 -0.27 27.23
C ALA A 163 15.39 0.25 25.90
N THR A 164 16.11 -0.60 25.18
CA THR A 164 16.57 -0.31 23.82
C THR A 164 15.69 -1.06 22.83
N PRO A 165 14.92 -0.37 21.97
CA PRO A 165 14.11 -1.00 20.94
C PRO A 165 14.94 -1.92 20.03
N LYS A 166 14.44 -3.13 19.76
CA LYS A 166 15.09 -4.12 18.91
C LYS A 166 14.22 -4.47 17.72
N VAL A 167 14.75 -4.28 16.51
CA VAL A 167 14.06 -4.63 15.26
C VAL A 167 14.37 -6.07 14.90
N VAL A 168 13.32 -6.87 14.71
CA VAL A 168 13.40 -8.24 14.20
C VAL A 168 12.41 -8.42 13.05
N TYR A 169 12.78 -9.18 12.04
CA TYR A 169 11.86 -9.62 10.99
C TYR A 169 10.98 -10.73 11.57
N ALA A 170 9.66 -10.54 11.47
CA ALA A 170 8.68 -11.47 11.96
C ALA A 170 8.65 -12.73 11.08
N ARG A 171 8.16 -13.84 11.64
CA ARG A 171 7.88 -15.03 10.83
C ARG A 171 6.78 -14.70 9.82
N ARG A 172 7.13 -14.77 8.55
CA ARG A 172 6.31 -14.25 7.44
C ARG A 172 5.01 -15.02 7.29
N ILE A 173 5.05 -16.33 7.54
CA ILE A 173 3.85 -17.20 7.58
C ILE A 173 2.82 -16.75 8.64
N VAL A 174 3.27 -16.26 9.79
CA VAL A 174 2.37 -15.75 10.86
C VAL A 174 1.63 -14.51 10.39
N CYS A 175 2.36 -13.58 9.75
CA CYS A 175 1.80 -12.32 9.30
C CYS A 175 0.85 -12.49 8.11
N ILE A 176 1.23 -13.33 7.14
CA ILE A 176 0.45 -13.54 5.89
C ILE A 176 -0.85 -14.29 6.13
N ALA A 177 -0.97 -15.07 7.22
CA ALA A 177 -2.25 -15.67 7.60
C ALA A 177 -3.38 -14.62 7.71
N CYS A 178 -3.06 -13.40 8.17
CA CYS A 178 -3.97 -12.25 8.10
C CYS A 178 -3.73 -11.44 6.82
N HIS A 179 -2.48 -11.07 6.53
CA HIS A 179 -2.05 -10.28 5.38
C HIS A 179 -1.93 -11.12 4.10
N GLN A 180 -3.01 -11.82 3.73
CA GLN A 180 -3.07 -12.75 2.59
C GLN A 180 -2.73 -12.13 1.21
N ASN A 181 -2.53 -10.80 1.12
CA ASN A 181 -2.10 -10.10 -0.10
C ASN A 181 -0.59 -9.81 -0.11
N HIS A 182 0.11 -10.23 0.95
CA HIS A 182 1.51 -9.89 1.23
C HIS A 182 1.73 -8.37 1.33
N ALA A 183 0.71 -7.66 1.80
CA ALA A 183 0.64 -6.20 1.89
C ALA A 183 -0.23 -5.79 3.11
N PRO A 184 -0.25 -4.51 3.52
CA PRO A 184 -1.11 -4.01 4.59
C PRO A 184 -2.60 -4.31 4.31
N ILE A 185 -3.38 -4.48 5.39
CA ILE A 185 -4.83 -4.73 5.33
C ILE A 185 -5.51 -3.91 6.43
N PHE A 186 -6.65 -3.28 6.13
CA PHE A 186 -7.49 -2.63 7.13
C PHE A 186 -8.97 -2.77 6.79
N ALA A 187 -9.83 -2.33 7.71
CA ALA A 187 -11.25 -2.42 7.48
C ALA A 187 -11.70 -1.40 6.43
N ARG A 188 -12.69 -1.80 5.63
CA ARG A 188 -13.42 -0.92 4.68
C ARG A 188 -13.81 0.42 5.30
N PRO A 189 -14.10 1.45 4.47
CA PRO A 189 -14.48 2.79 4.91
C PRO A 189 -15.48 2.85 6.08
N LEU A 190 -15.35 3.92 6.88
CA LEU A 190 -15.85 4.13 8.26
C LEU A 190 -14.90 3.60 9.34
N TRP A 191 -14.44 2.35 9.20
CA TRP A 191 -13.56 1.68 10.15
C TRP A 191 -13.99 1.89 11.62
N ASP A 192 -15.13 1.31 11.98
CA ASP A 192 -15.86 1.62 13.22
C ASP A 192 -15.19 1.11 14.52
N GLU A 193 -14.09 0.37 14.40
CA GLU A 193 -13.21 -0.01 15.51
C GLU A 193 -12.28 1.13 15.95
N THR A 194 -12.21 2.21 15.16
CA THR A 194 -11.33 3.34 15.41
C THR A 194 -12.04 4.49 16.12
N ASN A 195 -11.27 5.49 16.53
CA ASN A 195 -11.77 6.79 16.99
C ASN A 195 -12.42 7.66 15.89
N ALA A 196 -12.63 7.14 14.68
CA ALA A 196 -13.59 7.69 13.72
C ALA A 196 -15.05 7.46 14.15
N ASN A 197 -15.30 6.38 14.89
CA ASN A 197 -16.59 6.10 15.52
C ASN A 197 -16.78 6.98 16.77
N ARG A 198 -17.94 7.62 16.87
CA ARG A 198 -18.27 8.54 17.97
C ARG A 198 -18.34 7.85 19.33
N GLU A 199 -18.82 6.61 19.40
CA GLU A 199 -18.91 5.85 20.66
C GLU A 199 -17.50 5.51 21.16
N ILE A 200 -16.64 4.97 20.28
CA ILE A 200 -15.23 4.70 20.59
C ILE A 200 -14.52 5.97 21.04
N ALA A 201 -14.69 7.08 20.32
CA ALA A 201 -14.09 8.36 20.68
C ALA A 201 -14.61 8.90 22.03
N ALA A 202 -15.87 8.65 22.39
CA ALA A 202 -16.42 9.07 23.68
C ALA A 202 -15.81 8.28 24.84
N HIS A 203 -15.66 6.96 24.71
CA HIS A 203 -14.97 6.13 25.70
C HIS A 203 -13.49 6.54 25.85
N LEU A 204 -12.76 6.70 24.74
CA LEU A 204 -11.38 7.17 24.77
C LEU A 204 -11.24 8.55 25.42
N ALA A 205 -12.18 9.47 25.17
CA ALA A 205 -12.16 10.81 25.74
C ALA A 205 -12.42 10.83 27.26
N SER A 206 -13.01 9.77 27.81
CA SER A 206 -13.15 9.62 29.27
C SER A 206 -11.82 9.24 29.95
N GLU A 207 -10.89 8.64 29.21
CA GLU A 207 -9.55 8.28 29.69
C GLU A 207 -8.58 9.47 29.56
N ARG A 208 -8.46 10.05 28.36
CA ARG A 208 -7.56 11.17 28.07
C ARG A 208 -7.91 11.88 26.76
N SER A 209 -7.42 13.11 26.57
CA SER A 209 -7.69 13.89 25.35
C SER A 209 -6.86 13.45 24.14
N ALA A 210 -5.72 12.81 24.36
CA ALA A 210 -4.81 12.30 23.34
C ALA A 210 -3.98 11.13 23.88
N PHE A 211 -3.52 10.27 22.97
CA PHE A 211 -2.76 9.06 23.23
C PHE A 211 -1.50 9.09 22.39
N PHE A 212 -0.32 9.23 23.01
CA PHE A 212 0.98 9.25 22.32
C PHE A 212 1.03 10.21 21.12
N GLY A 213 0.57 11.45 21.32
CA GLY A 213 0.46 12.47 20.25
C GLY A 213 -0.74 12.34 19.31
N VAL A 214 -1.53 11.26 19.40
CA VAL A 214 -2.73 11.05 18.58
C VAL A 214 -3.97 11.60 19.28
N ALA A 215 -4.64 12.57 18.66
CA ALA A 215 -5.87 13.15 19.22
C ALA A 215 -7.03 12.16 19.20
N VAL A 216 -7.82 12.11 20.29
CA VAL A 216 -9.00 11.24 20.37
C VAL A 216 -10.05 11.61 19.33
N ARG A 217 -10.25 12.89 19.04
CA ARG A 217 -11.19 13.34 18.01
C ARG A 217 -10.47 13.46 16.66
N GLY A 218 -10.48 12.37 15.88
CA GLY A 218 -9.76 12.26 14.60
C GLY A 218 -10.62 12.44 13.35
N GLY A 219 -11.93 12.16 13.42
CA GLY A 219 -12.83 12.21 12.27
C GLY A 219 -12.64 11.04 11.29
N VAL A 220 -13.65 10.81 10.45
CA VAL A 220 -13.67 9.71 9.45
C VAL A 220 -12.63 9.87 8.34
N ASP A 221 -12.18 11.11 8.10
CA ASP A 221 -11.25 11.44 7.03
C ASP A 221 -9.86 10.81 7.22
N ILE A 222 -9.41 10.62 8.47
CA ILE A 222 -8.13 9.98 8.75
C ILE A 222 -8.21 8.48 8.44
N ALA A 223 -9.26 7.80 8.91
CA ALA A 223 -9.48 6.39 8.60
C ALA A 223 -9.60 6.16 7.09
N TYR A 224 -10.33 7.04 6.39
CA TYR A 224 -10.43 7.02 4.93
C TYR A 224 -9.07 7.24 4.22
N ALA A 225 -8.19 8.07 4.75
CA ALA A 225 -6.86 8.27 4.19
C ALA A 225 -5.97 7.01 4.32
N ILE A 226 -6.06 6.29 5.45
CA ILE A 226 -5.32 5.03 5.68
C ILE A 226 -5.84 3.92 4.76
N ASP A 227 -7.15 3.84 4.59
CA ASP A 227 -7.83 2.92 3.67
C ASP A 227 -7.34 3.12 2.23
N ASN A 228 -7.41 4.36 1.72
CA ASN A 228 -6.89 4.70 0.39
C ASN A 228 -5.39 4.41 0.21
N ALA A 229 -4.57 4.65 1.24
CA ALA A 229 -3.15 4.31 1.21
C ALA A 229 -2.94 2.80 1.07
N THR A 230 -3.78 2.02 1.74
CA THR A 230 -3.73 0.56 1.74
C THR A 230 -4.18 -0.03 0.41
N ASP A 231 -5.19 0.54 -0.22
CA ASP A 231 -5.57 0.20 -1.60
C ASP A 231 -4.42 0.42 -2.59
N ARG A 232 -3.75 1.57 -2.50
CA ARG A 232 -2.59 1.88 -3.35
C ARG A 232 -1.43 0.91 -3.09
N ALA A 233 -1.14 0.60 -1.82
CA ALA A 233 -0.12 -0.35 -1.42
C ALA A 233 -0.35 -1.75 -2.01
N ASN A 234 -1.60 -2.23 -1.99
CA ASN A 234 -1.97 -3.54 -2.54
C ASN A 234 -1.85 -3.59 -4.08
N GLY A 235 -1.85 -2.44 -4.75
CA GLY A 235 -1.57 -2.33 -6.19
C GLY A 235 -0.10 -2.52 -6.60
N PHE A 236 0.85 -2.54 -5.65
CA PHE A 236 2.28 -2.63 -5.97
C PHE A 236 2.68 -3.99 -6.53
N ALA A 237 2.11 -5.09 -6.03
CA ALA A 237 2.39 -6.43 -6.57
C ALA A 237 2.00 -6.52 -8.05
N LEU A 238 0.84 -5.98 -8.42
CA LEU A 238 0.40 -5.92 -9.81
C LEU A 238 1.36 -5.06 -10.66
N THR A 239 1.73 -3.90 -10.14
CA THR A 239 2.67 -3.00 -10.84
C THR A 239 4.01 -3.69 -11.12
N GLN A 240 4.57 -4.37 -10.11
CA GLN A 240 5.84 -5.09 -10.24
C GLN A 240 5.72 -6.31 -11.17
N MET A 241 4.61 -7.05 -11.13
CA MET A 241 4.35 -8.14 -12.08
C MET A 241 4.25 -7.64 -13.53
N LEU A 242 3.54 -6.52 -13.76
CA LEU A 242 3.44 -5.95 -15.11
C LEU A 242 4.78 -5.41 -15.62
N TRP A 243 5.58 -4.79 -14.75
CA TRP A 243 6.94 -4.33 -15.07
C TRP A 243 7.89 -5.49 -15.38
N ASN A 244 7.90 -6.51 -14.51
CA ASN A 244 8.86 -7.59 -14.62
C ASN A 244 8.41 -8.63 -15.65
N ASP A 245 7.26 -9.26 -15.41
CA ASP A 245 6.79 -10.39 -16.19
C ASP A 245 6.03 -9.93 -17.44
N GLY A 246 5.32 -8.79 -17.35
CA GLY A 246 4.56 -8.20 -18.45
C GLY A 246 5.42 -7.64 -19.58
N CYS A 247 6.69 -7.34 -19.30
CA CYS A 247 7.70 -7.04 -20.34
C CYS A 247 8.59 -8.24 -20.71
N GLY A 248 8.60 -9.34 -19.96
CA GLY A 248 9.46 -10.49 -20.25
C GLY A 248 10.97 -10.18 -20.16
N SER A 249 11.82 -11.09 -20.64
CA SER A 249 13.28 -10.98 -20.51
C SER A 249 13.98 -10.57 -21.82
N GLY A 250 15.29 -10.29 -21.73
CA GLY A 250 16.14 -9.91 -22.86
C GLY A 250 15.88 -8.52 -23.43
N ASP A 251 16.52 -8.21 -24.57
CA ASP A 251 16.51 -6.88 -25.20
C ASP A 251 15.10 -6.35 -25.48
N ALA A 252 14.18 -7.22 -25.91
CA ALA A 252 12.79 -6.84 -26.15
C ALA A 252 12.09 -6.37 -24.85
N GLY A 253 12.36 -7.07 -23.75
CA GLY A 253 11.82 -6.69 -22.44
C GLY A 253 12.45 -5.41 -21.90
N GLN A 254 13.74 -5.19 -22.11
CA GLN A 254 14.40 -3.93 -21.75
C GLN A 254 13.78 -2.73 -22.52
N ARG A 255 13.53 -2.89 -23.83
CA ARG A 255 12.83 -1.86 -24.65
C ARG A 255 11.40 -1.61 -24.20
N CYS A 256 10.68 -2.67 -23.80
CA CYS A 256 9.34 -2.56 -23.21
C CYS A 256 9.38 -1.73 -21.92
N ARG A 257 10.33 -2.01 -21.01
CA ARG A 257 10.50 -1.26 -19.75
C ARG A 257 10.92 0.19 -19.98
N ALA A 258 11.80 0.46 -20.94
CA ALA A 258 12.14 1.83 -21.35
C ALA A 258 10.91 2.61 -21.84
N SER A 259 10.05 1.95 -22.64
CA SER A 259 8.80 2.52 -23.12
C SER A 259 7.80 2.77 -21.98
N LEU A 260 7.66 1.83 -21.06
CA LEU A 260 6.85 1.99 -19.84
C LEU A 260 7.35 3.14 -18.97
N LEU A 261 8.66 3.24 -18.74
CA LEU A 261 9.27 4.31 -17.96
C LEU A 261 9.04 5.68 -18.60
N THR A 262 9.19 5.78 -19.92
CA THR A 262 8.90 7.01 -20.68
C THR A 262 7.45 7.43 -20.49
N ALA A 263 6.50 6.51 -20.69
CA ALA A 263 5.08 6.78 -20.53
C ALA A 263 4.70 7.08 -19.06
N ALA A 264 5.32 6.40 -18.08
CA ALA A 264 5.11 6.66 -16.66
C ALA A 264 5.59 8.06 -16.25
N LEU A 265 6.73 8.51 -16.77
CA LEU A 265 7.22 9.87 -16.58
C LEU A 265 6.27 10.90 -17.21
N GLN A 266 5.80 10.69 -18.44
CA GLN A 266 4.80 11.55 -19.08
C GLN A 266 3.50 11.63 -18.26
N TYR A 267 3.00 10.48 -17.80
CA TYR A 267 1.79 10.40 -16.98
C TYR A 267 1.97 11.11 -15.64
N ALA A 268 3.10 10.91 -14.95
CA ALA A 268 3.39 11.57 -13.68
C ALA A 268 3.55 13.09 -13.86
N LEU A 269 4.31 13.52 -14.87
CA LEU A 269 4.54 14.92 -15.23
C LEU A 269 3.26 15.64 -15.67
N SER A 270 2.31 14.94 -16.29
CA SER A 270 1.00 15.49 -16.65
C SER A 270 0.01 15.45 -15.47
N GLY A 271 0.43 15.05 -14.27
CA GLY A 271 -0.47 14.94 -13.11
C GLY A 271 -1.58 13.90 -13.30
N GLY A 272 -1.28 12.83 -14.05
CA GLY A 272 -2.21 11.73 -14.31
C GLY A 272 -3.20 11.97 -15.44
N ARG A 273 -3.06 13.06 -16.22
CA ARG A 273 -3.97 13.38 -17.33
C ARG A 273 -3.77 12.47 -18.56
N GLY A 274 -2.56 11.96 -18.77
CA GLY A 274 -2.27 11.06 -19.88
C GLY A 274 -0.79 10.99 -20.25
N PHE A 275 -0.50 10.13 -21.21
CA PHE A 275 0.82 9.93 -21.81
C PHE A 275 0.67 9.77 -23.34
N ALA A 276 1.77 9.85 -24.09
CA ALA A 276 1.72 9.72 -25.55
C ALA A 276 1.34 8.29 -25.95
N ALA A 277 0.44 8.15 -26.92
CA ALA A 277 0.03 6.83 -27.42
C ALA A 277 1.24 6.04 -27.96
N ASN A 278 1.33 4.77 -27.60
CA ASN A 278 2.41 3.89 -28.02
C ASN A 278 1.86 2.51 -28.39
N HIS A 279 1.42 2.38 -29.63
CA HIS A 279 0.83 1.14 -30.15
C HIS A 279 1.80 -0.04 -30.17
N ALA A 280 3.12 0.21 -30.26
CA ALA A 280 4.12 -0.85 -30.21
C ALA A 280 4.20 -1.45 -28.79
N LEU A 281 4.22 -0.61 -27.76
CA LEU A 281 4.15 -1.04 -26.37
C LEU A 281 2.84 -1.79 -26.08
N GLU A 282 1.71 -1.25 -26.51
CA GLU A 282 0.38 -1.88 -26.35
C GLU A 282 0.35 -3.27 -26.99
N ALA A 283 0.78 -3.39 -28.25
CA ALA A 283 0.80 -4.66 -28.96
C ALA A 283 1.78 -5.68 -28.33
N TYR A 284 2.94 -5.21 -27.86
CA TYR A 284 3.92 -6.07 -27.21
C TYR A 284 3.38 -6.65 -25.89
N MET A 285 2.87 -5.80 -25.00
CA MET A 285 2.29 -6.25 -23.73
C MET A 285 1.06 -7.13 -23.94
N ALA A 286 0.23 -6.84 -24.96
CA ALA A 286 -0.88 -7.70 -25.36
C ALA A 286 -0.42 -9.11 -25.73
N THR A 287 0.70 -9.22 -26.47
CA THR A 287 1.29 -10.51 -26.86
C THR A 287 1.79 -11.28 -25.64
N ILE A 288 2.53 -10.62 -24.74
CA ILE A 288 3.02 -11.25 -23.50
C ILE A 288 1.85 -11.72 -22.63
N ARG A 289 0.83 -10.88 -22.46
CA ARG A 289 -0.39 -11.21 -21.71
C ARG A 289 -1.11 -12.43 -22.28
N ALA A 290 -1.31 -12.48 -23.59
CA ALA A 290 -1.98 -13.63 -24.21
C ALA A 290 -1.23 -14.96 -23.97
N ALA A 291 0.10 -14.91 -23.84
CA ALA A 291 0.92 -16.06 -23.56
C ALA A 291 0.98 -16.44 -22.06
N ARG A 292 1.04 -15.45 -21.16
CA ARG A 292 1.25 -15.68 -19.72
C ARG A 292 -0.05 -15.77 -18.92
N TRP A 293 -1.01 -14.92 -19.24
CA TRP A 293 -2.26 -14.74 -18.50
C TRP A 293 -3.46 -14.72 -19.46
N PRO A 294 -3.69 -15.82 -20.21
CA PRO A 294 -4.81 -15.90 -21.16
C PRO A 294 -6.15 -15.66 -20.44
N ASP A 295 -6.31 -16.26 -19.26
CA ASP A 295 -7.53 -16.17 -18.46
C ASP A 295 -7.53 -14.98 -17.49
N GLY A 296 -6.50 -14.15 -17.49
CA GLY A 296 -6.38 -12.97 -16.61
C GLY A 296 -5.70 -13.27 -15.27
N LEU A 297 -5.81 -12.31 -14.34
CA LEU A 297 -5.23 -12.38 -13.01
C LEU A 297 -6.31 -12.31 -11.93
N LEU A 298 -6.16 -13.04 -10.84
CA LEU A 298 -6.95 -12.84 -9.62
C LEU A 298 -6.26 -11.80 -8.73
N LEU A 299 -6.88 -10.63 -8.59
CA LEU A 299 -6.38 -9.56 -7.73
C LEU A 299 -6.97 -9.70 -6.32
N PRO A 300 -6.12 -9.75 -5.28
CA PRO A 300 -6.57 -9.93 -3.91
C PRO A 300 -7.18 -8.63 -3.33
N ALA A 301 -8.21 -8.75 -2.50
CA ALA A 301 -8.89 -7.60 -1.88
C ALA A 301 -8.08 -7.05 -0.69
N ALA A 302 -7.77 -5.76 -0.68
CA ALA A 302 -7.03 -5.10 0.41
C ALA A 302 -7.81 -5.07 1.73
N ASP A 303 -9.14 -5.07 1.62
CA ASP A 303 -10.07 -4.81 2.70
C ASP A 303 -10.43 -6.05 3.53
N ILE A 304 -10.60 -5.83 4.83
CA ILE A 304 -11.37 -6.71 5.72
C ILE A 304 -12.76 -6.11 6.01
N PRO A 305 -13.77 -6.92 6.35
CA PRO A 305 -15.10 -6.42 6.70
C PRO A 305 -15.05 -5.38 7.83
N ASN A 306 -15.88 -4.35 7.76
CA ASN A 306 -16.02 -3.39 8.86
C ASN A 306 -16.70 -4.06 10.07
N ARG A 307 -16.26 -3.74 11.30
CA ARG A 307 -16.78 -4.30 12.56
C ARG A 307 -17.14 -3.17 13.51
N ARG A 308 -18.29 -3.31 14.17
CA ARG A 308 -18.81 -2.35 15.15
C ARG A 308 -18.79 -2.98 16.55
N PRO A 309 -17.67 -2.95 17.28
CA PRO A 309 -17.52 -3.74 18.51
C PRO A 309 -18.53 -3.33 19.60
N LEU A 310 -18.86 -2.04 19.73
CA LEU A 310 -19.75 -1.56 20.79
C LEU A 310 -21.25 -1.71 20.49
N ALA A 311 -21.64 -2.09 19.27
CA ALA A 311 -23.06 -2.27 18.92
C ALA A 311 -23.74 -3.41 19.71
N VAL A 312 -22.95 -4.39 20.17
CA VAL A 312 -23.42 -5.58 20.91
C VAL A 312 -23.46 -5.33 22.43
N ALA A 313 -22.71 -4.33 22.93
CA ALA A 313 -22.53 -4.05 24.36
C ALA A 313 -23.75 -3.42 25.06
N SER A 314 -24.88 -3.25 24.37
CA SER A 314 -26.08 -2.55 24.85
C SER A 314 -27.23 -3.45 25.33
N ALA A 315 -26.98 -4.76 25.52
CA ALA A 315 -28.03 -5.69 25.95
C ALA A 315 -28.41 -5.50 27.44
N PRO A 316 -29.71 -5.43 27.80
CA PRO A 316 -30.13 -5.24 29.19
C PRO A 316 -29.66 -6.38 30.11
N GLY A 317 -29.00 -6.03 31.23
CA GLY A 317 -28.65 -6.99 32.28
C GLY A 317 -27.23 -7.60 32.20
N ILE A 318 -26.39 -7.17 31.25
CA ILE A 318 -24.97 -7.53 31.19
C ILE A 318 -24.14 -6.46 31.92
N ASP A 319 -23.17 -6.88 32.73
CA ASP A 319 -22.21 -5.96 33.35
C ASP A 319 -21.39 -5.23 32.26
N PRO A 320 -21.19 -3.91 32.34
CA PRO A 320 -20.44 -3.17 31.32
C PRO A 320 -19.03 -3.71 31.04
N ALA A 321 -18.32 -4.24 32.05
CA ALA A 321 -16.99 -4.78 31.85
C ALA A 321 -17.03 -6.11 31.07
N ASP A 322 -18.03 -6.94 31.33
CA ASP A 322 -18.26 -8.17 30.56
C ASP A 322 -18.71 -7.88 29.13
N ALA A 323 -19.55 -6.85 28.94
CA ALA A 323 -19.94 -6.39 27.60
C ALA A 323 -18.74 -5.92 26.77
N ILE A 324 -17.78 -5.21 27.37
CA ILE A 324 -16.52 -4.81 26.70
C ILE A 324 -15.62 -6.02 26.41
N ARG A 325 -15.54 -6.97 27.35
CA ARG A 325 -14.78 -8.22 27.17
C ARG A 325 -15.32 -9.03 25.99
N ASP A 326 -16.63 -9.18 25.89
CA ASP A 326 -17.29 -9.87 24.79
C ASP A 326 -17.12 -9.10 23.48
N ALA A 327 -17.21 -7.77 23.53
CA ALA A 327 -16.91 -6.89 22.39
C ALA A 327 -15.43 -6.91 21.95
N ALA A 328 -14.51 -7.45 22.75
CA ALA A 328 -13.12 -7.68 22.34
C ALA A 328 -12.95 -8.98 21.55
N ASP A 329 -13.92 -9.90 21.61
CA ASP A 329 -13.90 -11.14 20.86
C ASP A 329 -14.28 -10.91 19.39
N VAL A 330 -13.59 -11.60 18.47
CA VAL A 330 -13.69 -11.33 17.02
C VAL A 330 -14.34 -12.52 16.32
N ASP A 331 -15.54 -12.34 15.78
CA ASP A 331 -16.29 -13.40 15.11
C ASP A 331 -15.70 -13.80 13.76
N ALA A 332 -15.96 -15.04 13.32
CA ALA A 332 -15.42 -15.58 12.08
C ALA A 332 -15.69 -14.71 10.84
N SER A 333 -16.89 -14.12 10.77
CA SER A 333 -17.33 -13.30 9.63
C SER A 333 -16.53 -12.01 9.44
N VAL A 334 -15.82 -11.58 10.49
CA VAL A 334 -15.01 -10.36 10.53
C VAL A 334 -13.56 -10.65 10.94
N GLU A 335 -13.17 -11.90 11.11
CA GLU A 335 -11.81 -12.26 11.51
C GLU A 335 -10.86 -12.22 10.30
N PRO A 336 -9.70 -11.53 10.39
CA PRO A 336 -8.77 -11.42 9.24
C PRO A 336 -8.17 -12.74 8.75
N LEU A 337 -8.29 -13.81 9.54
CA LEU A 337 -7.83 -15.17 9.21
C LEU A 337 -8.76 -15.91 8.24
N GLY A 338 -9.99 -15.41 8.06
CA GLY A 338 -10.93 -15.99 7.10
C GLY A 338 -10.38 -15.81 5.69
N PRO A 339 -10.55 -16.79 4.78
CA PRO A 339 -10.30 -16.57 3.37
C PRO A 339 -11.04 -15.32 2.90
N ARG A 340 -10.34 -14.43 2.21
CA ARG A 340 -10.97 -13.23 1.67
C ARG A 340 -11.52 -13.53 0.29
N ASP A 341 -12.82 -13.25 0.13
CA ASP A 341 -13.51 -13.18 -1.17
C ASP A 341 -12.95 -11.96 -1.92
N GLY A 342 -11.76 -12.14 -2.47
CA GLY A 342 -10.98 -11.13 -3.15
C GLY A 342 -10.37 -11.75 -4.38
N GLU A 343 -11.17 -12.40 -5.20
CA GLU A 343 -10.76 -12.89 -6.50
C GLU A 343 -11.40 -11.98 -7.53
N GLN A 344 -11.02 -10.68 -7.53
CA GLN A 344 -11.42 -9.84 -8.64
C GLN A 344 -10.66 -10.36 -9.85
N LEU A 345 -11.39 -11.04 -10.74
CA LEU A 345 -10.87 -11.40 -12.05
C LEU A 345 -10.54 -10.13 -12.82
N TRP A 346 -9.25 -9.87 -12.99
CA TRP A 346 -8.73 -8.76 -13.77
C TRP A 346 -8.29 -9.28 -15.13
N GLN A 347 -9.15 -9.05 -16.12
CA GLN A 347 -8.94 -9.44 -17.51
C GLN A 347 -9.38 -8.30 -18.45
N PRO A 348 -8.78 -7.10 -18.34
CA PRO A 348 -9.20 -5.97 -19.15
C PRO A 348 -8.75 -6.14 -20.62
N PRO A 349 -9.32 -5.33 -21.54
CA PRO A 349 -8.85 -5.24 -22.93
C PRO A 349 -7.34 -4.99 -23.02
N ALA A 350 -6.72 -5.45 -24.11
CA ALA A 350 -5.26 -5.40 -24.29
C ALA A 350 -4.62 -4.01 -24.07
N ALA A 351 -5.25 -2.94 -24.54
CA ALA A 351 -4.73 -1.58 -24.38
C ALA A 351 -4.68 -1.11 -22.91
N GLU A 352 -5.55 -1.65 -22.05
CA GLU A 352 -5.62 -1.27 -20.64
C GLU A 352 -4.49 -1.87 -19.80
N TRP A 353 -3.81 -2.93 -20.29
CA TRP A 353 -2.65 -3.51 -19.61
C TRP A 353 -1.48 -2.53 -19.57
N ALA A 354 -1.19 -1.89 -20.72
CA ALA A 354 -0.16 -0.87 -20.81
C ALA A 354 -0.54 0.36 -19.96
N ALA A 355 -1.79 0.84 -20.05
CA ALA A 355 -2.26 1.96 -19.24
C ALA A 355 -2.19 1.69 -17.73
N ARG A 356 -2.53 0.46 -17.29
CA ARG A 356 -2.44 0.05 -15.88
C ARG A 356 -0.99 -0.02 -15.41
N ALA A 357 -0.07 -0.54 -16.24
CA ALA A 357 1.35 -0.59 -15.94
C ALA A 357 1.95 0.82 -15.82
N VAL A 358 1.60 1.72 -16.76
CA VAL A 358 2.05 3.12 -16.76
C VAL A 358 1.58 3.86 -15.51
N SER A 359 0.28 3.82 -15.21
CA SER A 359 -0.28 4.48 -14.02
C SER A 359 0.25 3.88 -12.71
N GLY A 360 0.46 2.56 -12.65
CA GLY A 360 1.08 1.89 -11.50
C GLY A 360 2.52 2.33 -11.27
N LEU A 361 3.35 2.36 -12.32
CA LEU A 361 4.74 2.81 -12.23
C LEU A 361 4.84 4.29 -11.86
N ALA A 362 3.92 5.12 -12.35
CA ALA A 362 3.88 6.54 -12.00
C ALA A 362 3.70 6.77 -10.49
N ALA A 363 3.02 5.87 -9.78
CA ALA A 363 2.87 5.92 -8.31
C ALA A 363 4.15 5.59 -7.53
N PHE A 364 5.23 5.18 -8.22
CA PHE A 364 6.57 5.10 -7.67
C PHE A 364 7.40 6.36 -7.96
N LEU A 365 6.86 7.37 -8.64
CA LEU A 365 7.60 8.60 -8.94
C LEU A 365 7.05 9.73 -8.06
N ALA A 366 7.88 10.23 -7.16
CA ALA A 366 7.50 11.34 -6.30
C ALA A 366 7.60 12.67 -7.07
N PRO A 367 6.78 13.69 -6.73
CA PRO A 367 6.86 15.01 -7.35
C PRO A 367 8.28 15.61 -7.32
N VAL A 368 9.01 15.43 -6.23
CA VAL A 368 10.41 15.89 -6.07
C VAL A 368 11.37 15.22 -7.07
N ASP A 369 11.11 13.97 -7.46
CA ASP A 369 11.93 13.27 -8.45
C ASP A 369 11.77 13.90 -9.82
N LEU A 370 10.52 14.20 -10.18
CA LEU A 370 10.18 14.83 -11.45
C LEU A 370 10.77 16.24 -11.53
N GLN A 371 10.72 17.00 -10.44
CA GLN A 371 11.36 18.32 -10.35
C GLN A 371 12.87 18.22 -10.52
N SER A 372 13.51 17.27 -9.83
CA SER A 372 14.96 17.03 -9.93
C SER A 372 15.37 16.63 -11.34
N LEU A 373 14.61 15.72 -11.96
CA LEU A 373 14.84 15.27 -13.33
C LEU A 373 14.71 16.42 -14.34
N LEU A 374 13.66 17.22 -14.25
CA LEU A 374 13.47 18.40 -15.11
C LEU A 374 14.59 19.43 -14.92
N GLY A 375 15.07 19.62 -13.69
CA GLY A 375 16.19 20.50 -13.36
C GLY A 375 17.50 20.11 -14.03
N THR A 376 17.63 18.87 -14.51
CA THR A 376 18.83 18.40 -15.24
C THR A 376 18.88 18.82 -16.71
N VAL A 377 17.80 19.40 -17.25
CA VAL A 377 17.69 19.77 -18.65
C VAL A 377 18.24 21.19 -18.88
N PRO A 378 19.38 21.35 -19.59
CA PRO A 378 19.97 22.66 -19.82
C PRO A 378 19.08 23.54 -20.70
N GLY A 379 18.86 24.80 -20.30
CA GLY A 379 17.92 25.70 -20.98
C GLY A 379 18.25 26.00 -22.45
N ASP A 380 19.53 25.93 -22.82
CA ASP A 380 20.04 26.09 -24.20
C ASP A 380 19.72 24.89 -25.11
N ARG A 381 19.40 23.73 -24.52
CA ARG A 381 19.02 22.51 -25.26
C ARG A 381 17.50 22.37 -25.43
N ILE A 382 16.73 23.31 -24.91
CA ILE A 382 15.27 23.26 -24.94
C ILE A 382 14.76 23.92 -26.22
N VAL A 383 14.21 23.09 -27.11
CA VAL A 383 13.48 23.56 -28.29
C VAL A 383 12.14 24.15 -27.86
N ARG A 384 11.75 25.23 -28.53
CA ARG A 384 10.44 25.88 -28.32
C ARG A 384 9.68 25.88 -29.63
N HIS A 385 8.45 25.37 -29.60
CA HIS A 385 7.54 25.44 -30.73
C HIS A 385 6.35 26.35 -30.40
N GLU A 386 5.80 26.96 -31.44
CA GLU A 386 4.71 27.90 -31.31
C GLU A 386 3.44 27.32 -31.94
N LEU A 387 2.34 27.35 -31.18
CA LEU A 387 1.00 27.06 -31.66
C LEU A 387 0.23 28.36 -31.80
N GLN A 388 -0.52 28.49 -32.89
CA GLN A 388 -1.35 29.66 -33.17
C GLN A 388 -2.83 29.27 -33.35
N ALA A 389 -3.72 30.14 -32.88
CA ALA A 389 -5.16 30.02 -33.07
C ALA A 389 -5.79 31.40 -33.34
N GLY A 390 -6.85 31.44 -34.13
CA GLY A 390 -7.69 32.62 -34.26
C GLY A 390 -8.62 32.74 -33.06
N CYS A 391 -8.84 33.95 -32.57
CA CYS A 391 -9.66 34.22 -31.39
C CYS A 391 -10.73 35.28 -31.66
N GLU A 392 -11.88 35.07 -31.02
CA GLU A 392 -12.94 36.04 -30.86
C GLU A 392 -12.95 36.51 -29.41
N LEU A 393 -12.91 37.82 -29.24
CA LEU A 393 -12.98 38.49 -27.96
C LEU A 393 -14.31 39.23 -27.84
N SER A 394 -15.06 38.96 -26.77
CA SER A 394 -16.33 39.63 -26.49
C SER A 394 -16.41 40.14 -25.05
N GLY A 395 -17.27 41.13 -24.79
CA GLY A 395 -17.48 41.72 -23.47
C GLY A 395 -16.78 43.07 -23.25
N ASP A 396 -16.86 43.58 -22.02
CA ASP A 396 -16.33 44.89 -21.62
C ASP A 396 -14.82 44.82 -21.36
N ALA A 397 -14.03 45.32 -22.32
CA ALA A 397 -12.57 45.42 -22.24
C ALA A 397 -12.03 46.11 -20.97
N VAL A 398 -12.86 46.91 -20.27
CA VAL A 398 -12.50 47.64 -19.05
C VAL A 398 -12.58 46.74 -17.81
N ARG A 399 -13.46 45.72 -17.79
CA ARG A 399 -13.72 44.91 -16.59
C ARG A 399 -13.66 43.41 -16.81
N ARG A 400 -14.17 42.92 -17.95
CA ARG A 400 -14.37 41.50 -18.23
C ARG A 400 -14.27 41.19 -19.72
N LEU A 401 -13.37 40.28 -20.06
CA LEU A 401 -13.16 39.80 -21.43
C LEU A 401 -13.49 38.30 -21.49
N SER A 402 -14.37 37.91 -22.39
CA SER A 402 -14.54 36.53 -22.81
C SER A 402 -13.63 36.26 -24.00
N VAL A 403 -12.93 35.12 -23.98
CA VAL A 403 -11.99 34.71 -25.02
C VAL A 403 -12.44 33.36 -25.55
N ALA A 404 -12.59 33.25 -26.87
CA ALA A 404 -12.83 31.98 -27.55
C ALA A 404 -11.83 31.86 -28.72
N CYS A 405 -10.92 30.90 -28.64
CA CYS A 405 -9.91 30.64 -29.65
C CYS A 405 -10.06 29.25 -30.23
N THR A 406 -9.96 29.15 -31.56
CA THR A 406 -10.03 27.89 -32.30
C THR A 406 -8.90 27.84 -33.33
N GLY A 407 -8.14 26.76 -33.29
CA GLY A 407 -7.08 26.43 -34.23
C GLY A 407 -7.01 24.92 -34.45
N ARG A 408 -6.14 24.47 -35.37
CA ARG A 408 -6.02 23.05 -35.73
C ARG A 408 -5.63 22.16 -34.55
N ALA A 409 -4.81 22.68 -33.65
CA ALA A 409 -4.20 21.96 -32.55
C ALA A 409 -4.58 22.54 -31.17
N LEU A 410 -5.47 23.54 -31.15
CA LEU A 410 -5.66 24.39 -29.99
C LEU A 410 -7.10 24.89 -29.92
N GLN A 411 -7.76 24.63 -28.81
CA GLN A 411 -9.07 25.17 -28.47
C GLN A 411 -9.01 25.76 -27.08
N LEU A 412 -9.43 27.02 -26.95
CA LEU A 412 -9.44 27.72 -25.66
C LEU A 412 -10.73 28.50 -25.53
N THR A 413 -11.43 28.33 -24.41
CA THR A 413 -12.51 29.24 -24.01
C THR A 413 -12.30 29.68 -22.58
N GLY A 414 -12.61 30.93 -22.27
CA GLY A 414 -12.39 31.43 -20.92
C GLY A 414 -12.90 32.85 -20.69
N VAL A 415 -12.81 33.26 -19.42
CA VAL A 415 -13.17 34.61 -18.97
C VAL A 415 -11.99 35.19 -18.20
N LEU A 416 -11.59 36.41 -18.56
CA LEU A 416 -10.59 37.21 -17.89
C LEU A 416 -11.26 38.43 -17.25
N LEU A 417 -10.94 38.70 -15.99
CA LEU A 417 -11.40 39.85 -15.23
C LEU A 417 -10.22 40.78 -14.98
N ARG A 418 -10.42 42.08 -15.16
CA ARG A 418 -9.37 43.08 -14.91
C ARG A 418 -9.29 43.37 -13.41
N GLU A 419 -8.08 43.35 -12.85
CA GLU A 419 -7.81 43.65 -11.44
C GLU A 419 -7.16 45.04 -11.29
N ALA A 420 -7.06 45.54 -10.05
CA ALA A 420 -6.27 46.72 -9.72
C ALA A 420 -4.85 46.28 -9.35
N PRO A 421 -3.77 46.84 -9.96
CA PRO A 421 -3.75 47.90 -10.97
C PRO A 421 -4.24 47.42 -12.35
N ALA A 422 -4.81 48.34 -13.14
CA ALA A 422 -5.55 48.07 -14.39
C ALA A 422 -4.79 47.33 -15.51
N GLN A 423 -3.52 46.98 -15.30
CA GLN A 423 -2.69 46.17 -16.19
C GLN A 423 -2.78 44.68 -15.87
N ASN A 424 -3.28 44.33 -14.69
CA ASN A 424 -3.38 42.95 -14.22
C ASN A 424 -4.76 42.37 -14.55
N TRP A 425 -4.75 41.07 -14.80
CA TRP A 425 -5.93 40.29 -15.09
C TRP A 425 -5.89 39.02 -14.26
N ARG A 426 -7.07 38.51 -13.93
CA ARG A 426 -7.24 37.19 -13.36
C ARG A 426 -8.39 36.52 -14.07
N GLY A 427 -8.25 35.25 -14.39
CA GLY A 427 -9.25 34.57 -15.19
C GLY A 427 -9.31 33.08 -14.95
N ARG A 428 -10.27 32.48 -15.65
CA ARG A 428 -10.46 31.05 -15.70
C ARG A 428 -10.70 30.65 -17.15
N LEU A 429 -9.83 29.81 -17.67
CA LEU A 429 -10.05 29.07 -18.90
C LEU A 429 -11.02 27.94 -18.56
N HIS A 430 -12.17 27.89 -19.22
CA HIS A 430 -13.19 26.87 -19.03
C HIS A 430 -12.88 25.60 -19.81
N THR A 431 -12.31 25.78 -21.01
CA THR A 431 -11.81 24.72 -21.87
C THR A 431 -10.41 25.11 -22.32
N LEU A 432 -9.48 24.18 -22.22
CA LEU A 432 -8.15 24.30 -22.81
C LEU A 432 -7.77 22.93 -23.36
N VAL A 433 -7.82 22.80 -24.69
CA VAL A 433 -7.40 21.59 -25.40
C VAL A 433 -6.20 21.93 -26.27
N VAL A 434 -5.09 21.22 -26.08
CA VAL A 434 -3.84 21.43 -26.81
C VAL A 434 -3.33 20.09 -27.32
N ASN A 435 -3.12 19.94 -28.63
CA ASN A 435 -2.73 18.68 -29.28
C ASN A 435 -3.59 17.49 -28.83
N GLY A 436 -4.89 17.71 -28.63
CA GLY A 436 -5.84 16.68 -28.15
C GLY A 436 -5.81 16.41 -26.64
N THR A 437 -4.89 17.01 -25.87
CA THR A 437 -4.90 16.94 -24.41
C THR A 437 -5.88 17.96 -23.84
N ASP A 438 -6.90 17.50 -23.10
CA ASP A 438 -7.85 18.37 -22.40
C ASP A 438 -7.36 18.66 -20.97
N PHE A 439 -7.18 19.94 -20.67
CA PHE A 439 -6.78 20.45 -19.37
C PHE A 439 -7.97 20.87 -18.50
N GLY A 440 -9.19 20.77 -19.03
CA GLY A 440 -10.41 21.21 -18.37
C GLY A 440 -10.34 22.68 -17.99
N THR A 441 -10.65 22.96 -16.74
CA THR A 441 -10.62 24.32 -16.22
C THR A 441 -9.24 24.67 -15.66
N VAL A 442 -8.67 25.77 -16.15
CA VAL A 442 -7.38 26.30 -15.69
C VAL A 442 -7.53 27.75 -15.20
N GLY A 443 -7.13 28.03 -13.96
CA GLY A 443 -7.00 29.40 -13.48
C GLY A 443 -5.81 30.08 -14.15
N VAL A 444 -5.89 31.38 -14.44
CA VAL A 444 -4.81 32.15 -15.07
C VAL A 444 -4.67 33.53 -14.45
N GLU A 445 -3.45 34.01 -14.39
CA GLU A 445 -3.14 35.42 -14.15
C GLU A 445 -2.69 36.04 -15.46
N GLY A 446 -2.99 37.31 -15.69
CA GLY A 446 -2.67 37.96 -16.94
C GLY A 446 -2.09 39.35 -16.75
N ARG A 447 -1.29 39.79 -17.71
CA ARG A 447 -0.74 41.13 -17.75
C ARG A 447 -0.88 41.73 -19.14
N SER A 448 -1.44 42.93 -19.21
CA SER A 448 -1.50 43.71 -20.44
C SER A 448 -0.09 44.03 -20.93
N ARG A 449 0.15 43.74 -22.22
CA ARG A 449 1.35 44.11 -22.98
C ARG A 449 0.97 45.13 -24.06
N THR A 450 1.97 45.68 -24.74
CA THR A 450 1.80 46.66 -25.82
C THR A 450 0.90 46.17 -26.95
N THR A 451 0.87 44.85 -27.19
CA THR A 451 0.18 44.21 -28.34
C THR A 451 -0.89 43.20 -27.91
N GLY A 452 -1.21 43.08 -26.61
CA GLY A 452 -2.17 42.07 -26.16
C GLY A 452 -2.16 41.80 -24.65
N ILE A 453 -2.52 40.59 -24.25
CA ILE A 453 -2.56 40.10 -22.87
C ILE A 453 -1.73 38.82 -22.81
N SER A 454 -0.67 38.81 -22.00
CA SER A 454 0.08 37.59 -21.68
C SER A 454 -0.53 36.96 -20.44
N LEU A 455 -0.84 35.67 -20.53
CA LEU A 455 -1.47 34.87 -19.50
C LEU A 455 -0.39 33.95 -18.90
N ALA A 456 -0.07 34.18 -17.64
CA ALA A 456 0.71 33.26 -16.83
C ALA A 456 -0.20 32.16 -16.29
N LEU A 457 0.25 30.93 -16.45
CA LEU A 457 -0.34 29.79 -15.75
C LEU A 457 0.14 29.84 -14.30
N PRO A 458 -0.76 29.67 -13.30
CA PRO A 458 -0.35 29.62 -11.90
C PRO A 458 0.59 28.42 -11.72
N ALA A 459 1.76 28.69 -11.14
CA ALA A 459 2.66 27.63 -10.72
C ALA A 459 1.95 26.82 -9.62
N ALA A 460 1.60 25.57 -9.88
CA ALA A 460 1.19 24.68 -8.80
C ALA A 460 2.45 24.29 -8.02
N ALA A 461 2.38 24.35 -6.68
CA ALA A 461 3.51 24.01 -5.80
C ALA A 461 4.13 22.63 -6.10
N ALA A 462 3.33 21.68 -6.64
CA ALA A 462 3.78 20.34 -7.00
C ALA A 462 4.18 20.16 -8.48
N ASN A 463 3.77 21.07 -9.39
CA ASN A 463 4.06 20.94 -10.82
C ASN A 463 4.19 22.33 -11.46
N PRO A 464 5.43 22.80 -11.74
CA PRO A 464 5.66 24.19 -12.12
C PRO A 464 5.18 24.54 -13.53
N SER A 465 4.67 23.59 -14.33
CA SER A 465 4.14 23.88 -15.67
C SER A 465 3.02 22.91 -16.07
N LEU A 466 2.01 23.42 -16.78
CA LEU A 466 0.95 22.60 -17.35
C LEU A 466 1.53 21.78 -18.52
N ARG A 467 1.51 20.44 -18.43
CA ARG A 467 2.17 19.54 -19.40
C ARG A 467 1.20 18.73 -20.25
N LEU A 468 1.52 18.62 -21.54
CA LEU A 468 0.84 17.79 -22.55
C LEU A 468 1.08 16.30 -22.29
N SER A 469 0.34 15.43 -22.99
CA SER A 469 0.51 13.97 -22.91
C SER A 469 1.88 13.48 -23.40
N ASP A 470 2.56 14.22 -24.27
CA ASP A 470 3.93 13.90 -24.69
C ASP A 470 5.01 14.29 -23.66
N GLY A 471 4.61 14.91 -22.55
CA GLY A 471 5.48 15.37 -21.48
C GLY A 471 5.94 16.82 -21.63
N ASN A 472 5.72 17.47 -22.78
CA ASN A 472 6.17 18.84 -23.03
C ASN A 472 5.35 19.88 -22.25
N ALA A 473 5.98 20.99 -21.87
CA ALA A 473 5.36 22.01 -21.02
C ALA A 473 4.79 23.19 -21.83
N ILE A 474 3.63 23.70 -21.41
CA ILE A 474 3.14 25.01 -21.85
C ILE A 474 3.91 26.09 -21.07
N GLU A 475 4.71 26.89 -21.77
CA GLU A 475 5.59 27.91 -21.19
C GLU A 475 4.92 29.29 -21.12
N ASP A 476 4.23 29.70 -22.18
CA ASP A 476 3.56 31.01 -22.25
C ASP A 476 2.29 30.91 -23.10
N ILE A 477 1.28 31.71 -22.75
CA ILE A 477 0.04 31.88 -23.51
C ILE A 477 -0.17 33.38 -23.71
N VAL A 478 -0.17 33.84 -24.95
CA VAL A 478 -0.35 35.26 -25.27
C VAL A 478 -1.53 35.44 -26.21
N VAL A 479 -2.52 36.22 -25.79
CA VAL A 479 -3.63 36.67 -26.63
C VAL A 479 -3.23 38.03 -27.20
N GLU A 480 -2.87 38.06 -28.47
CA GLU A 480 -2.47 39.24 -29.22
C GLU A 480 -3.70 39.86 -29.91
N THR A 481 -3.95 41.14 -29.66
CA THR A 481 -5.08 41.85 -30.29
C THR A 481 -4.61 42.49 -31.58
N ILE A 482 -5.31 42.19 -32.69
CA ILE A 482 -4.98 42.78 -33.98
C ILE A 482 -5.60 44.19 -34.02
N GLN A 483 -4.75 45.20 -33.80
CA GLN A 483 -4.97 46.65 -33.91
C GLN A 483 -5.85 47.38 -32.86
N PRO A 484 -5.41 48.56 -32.37
CA PRO A 484 -6.12 49.37 -31.36
C PRO A 484 -7.38 50.10 -31.85
N THR A 485 -7.82 49.90 -33.10
CA THR A 485 -8.91 50.67 -33.73
C THR A 485 -10.25 49.93 -33.85
N ASP A 486 -10.33 48.64 -33.48
CA ASP A 486 -11.60 47.91 -33.48
C ASP A 486 -12.40 48.22 -32.19
N THR A 487 -13.29 49.21 -32.29
CA THR A 487 -14.21 49.63 -31.22
C THR A 487 -15.52 48.83 -31.22
N GLY A 488 -15.59 47.71 -31.95
CA GLY A 488 -16.75 46.80 -32.00
C GLY A 488 -16.86 45.91 -30.75
N ALA A 489 -18.06 45.36 -30.50
CA ALA A 489 -18.32 44.43 -29.40
C ALA A 489 -17.59 43.08 -29.54
N ASP A 490 -17.28 42.70 -30.78
CA ASP A 490 -16.50 41.52 -31.15
C ASP A 490 -15.17 41.98 -31.75
N ARG A 491 -14.05 41.51 -31.20
CA ARG A 491 -12.70 41.84 -31.67
C ARG A 491 -11.98 40.57 -32.07
N HIS A 492 -11.35 40.60 -33.25
CA HIS A 492 -10.48 39.51 -33.69
C HIS A 492 -9.10 39.62 -33.03
N ALA A 493 -8.64 38.50 -32.49
CA ALA A 493 -7.33 38.37 -31.88
C ALA A 493 -6.66 37.09 -32.41
N SER A 494 -5.36 36.99 -32.21
CA SER A 494 -4.61 35.75 -32.37
C SER A 494 -4.12 35.29 -31.01
N LEU A 495 -4.18 33.99 -30.74
CA LEU A 495 -3.52 33.41 -29.58
C LEU A 495 -2.26 32.69 -30.04
N ARG A 496 -1.17 32.99 -29.34
CA ARG A 496 0.14 32.40 -29.47
C ARG A 496 0.45 31.62 -28.20
N MET A 497 0.73 30.33 -28.33
CA MET A 497 1.12 29.46 -27.23
C MET A 497 2.51 28.91 -27.48
N VAL A 498 3.40 29.08 -26.50
CA VAL A 498 4.77 28.54 -26.57
C VAL A 498 4.81 27.23 -25.82
N ILE A 499 5.21 26.17 -26.51
CA ILE A 499 5.45 24.86 -25.94
C ILE A 499 6.96 24.64 -25.83
N ARG A 500 7.36 24.17 -24.66
CA ARG A 500 8.73 23.91 -24.26
C ARG A 500 8.99 22.41 -24.32
N GLU A 501 9.86 21.99 -25.24
CA GLU A 501 10.21 20.58 -25.48
C GLU A 501 11.31 20.10 -24.53
N ASP A 502 11.08 20.25 -23.23
CA ASP A 502 12.02 19.85 -22.18
C ASP A 502 11.95 18.36 -21.82
N PHE A 503 10.99 17.60 -22.38
CA PHE A 503 10.91 16.15 -22.21
C PHE A 503 11.80 15.38 -23.19
N GLU A 504 12.11 15.96 -24.36
CA GLU A 504 12.96 15.30 -25.36
C GLU A 504 14.34 14.91 -24.83
N PRO A 505 15.05 15.78 -24.08
CA PRO A 505 16.33 15.42 -23.48
C PRO A 505 16.22 14.29 -22.44
N ILE A 506 15.07 14.17 -21.75
CA ILE A 506 14.81 13.08 -20.80
C ILE A 506 14.61 11.76 -21.56
N ARG A 507 13.82 11.77 -22.63
CA ARG A 507 13.62 10.62 -23.50
C ARG A 507 14.96 10.12 -24.08
N ALA A 508 15.81 11.03 -24.54
CA ALA A 508 17.14 10.68 -25.02
C ALA A 508 18.02 10.03 -23.94
N ARG A 509 17.91 10.45 -22.66
CA ARG A 509 18.62 9.80 -21.55
C ARG A 509 18.13 8.39 -21.29
N ILE A 510 16.83 8.12 -21.38
CA ILE A 510 16.29 6.76 -21.24
C ILE A 510 16.84 5.85 -22.34
N GLU A 511 16.95 6.36 -23.57
CA GLU A 511 17.53 5.60 -24.69
C GLU A 511 19.02 5.31 -24.48
N VAL A 512 19.77 6.22 -23.85
CA VAL A 512 21.16 5.95 -23.44
C VAL A 512 21.20 4.85 -22.38
N LEU A 513 20.36 4.92 -21.34
CA LEU A 513 20.30 3.91 -20.28
C LEU A 513 19.99 2.51 -20.81
N LEU A 514 19.19 2.39 -21.88
CA LEU A 514 18.89 1.11 -22.53
C LEU A 514 20.16 0.38 -23.01
N HIS A 515 21.23 1.11 -23.28
CA HIS A 515 22.49 0.57 -23.78
C HIS A 515 23.59 0.47 -22.70
N ASP A 516 23.29 0.84 -21.45
CA ASP A 516 24.21 0.73 -20.32
C ASP A 516 24.19 -0.69 -19.74
N GLU A 517 25.36 -1.20 -19.35
CA GLU A 517 25.52 -2.53 -18.72
C GLU A 517 24.73 -2.67 -17.41
N VAL A 518 24.47 -1.56 -16.71
CA VAL A 518 23.69 -1.50 -15.47
C VAL A 518 22.53 -0.53 -15.67
N SER A 519 21.65 -0.88 -16.60
CA SER A 519 20.51 -0.05 -17.04
C SER A 519 19.44 0.13 -15.97
N GLY A 520 19.24 -0.87 -15.10
CA GLY A 520 18.06 -0.96 -14.22
C GLY A 520 16.77 -1.29 -14.99
N LEU A 521 16.89 -1.64 -16.28
CA LEU A 521 15.78 -2.02 -17.18
C LEU A 521 15.77 -3.54 -17.45
N ASP A 522 16.58 -4.30 -16.73
CA ASP A 522 16.60 -5.76 -16.81
C ASP A 522 15.34 -6.38 -16.20
N ALA A 523 15.19 -7.70 -16.36
CA ALA A 523 14.12 -8.49 -15.72
C ALA A 523 14.36 -8.60 -14.21
N SER A 524 14.14 -7.48 -13.52
CA SER A 524 14.28 -7.30 -12.08
C SER A 524 13.20 -6.32 -11.57
N PRO A 525 12.92 -6.33 -10.26
CA PRO A 525 12.05 -5.34 -9.62
C PRO A 525 12.33 -3.90 -10.04
N PHE A 526 11.26 -3.12 -10.25
CA PHE A 526 11.36 -1.68 -10.45
C PHE A 526 11.90 -1.03 -9.19
N GLN A 527 13.13 -0.51 -9.26
CA GLN A 527 13.81 0.17 -8.18
C GLN A 527 13.86 1.66 -8.48
N ARG A 528 12.87 2.40 -7.95
CA ARG A 528 12.71 3.85 -8.11
C ARG A 528 14.03 4.57 -7.93
N THR A 529 14.68 4.33 -6.80
CA THR A 529 15.85 5.12 -6.42
C THR A 529 17.05 4.84 -7.31
N GLN A 530 17.25 3.58 -7.72
CA GLN A 530 18.31 3.21 -8.66
C GLN A 530 18.11 3.91 -10.01
N LEU A 531 16.91 3.81 -10.59
CA LEU A 531 16.61 4.38 -11.91
C LEU A 531 16.69 5.91 -11.91
N LEU A 532 16.12 6.57 -10.91
CA LEU A 532 16.13 8.03 -10.86
C LEU A 532 17.51 8.61 -10.59
N THR A 533 18.31 7.98 -9.73
CA THR A 533 19.70 8.40 -9.50
C THR A 533 20.49 8.40 -10.82
N ARG A 534 20.27 7.39 -11.67
CA ARG A 534 20.89 7.29 -12.98
C ARG A 534 20.39 8.35 -13.98
N LEU A 535 19.08 8.57 -14.02
CA LEU A 535 18.49 9.56 -14.92
C LEU A 535 18.90 10.99 -14.56
N ILE A 536 19.07 11.28 -13.26
CA ILE A 536 19.44 12.60 -12.75
C ILE A 536 20.95 12.86 -12.87
N ALA A 537 21.77 11.81 -12.75
CA ALA A 537 23.22 11.94 -12.85
C ALA A 537 23.68 12.56 -14.18
N PRO A 538 24.80 13.31 -14.20
CA PRO A 538 25.41 13.77 -15.43
C PRO A 538 25.75 12.61 -16.37
N VAL A 539 25.56 12.81 -17.67
CA VAL A 539 25.90 11.80 -18.69
C VAL A 539 27.39 11.45 -18.59
N GLY A 540 27.70 10.15 -18.47
CA GLY A 540 29.07 9.65 -18.33
C GLY A 540 29.64 9.71 -16.91
N ALA A 541 28.86 10.15 -15.91
CA ALA A 541 29.24 9.98 -14.51
C ALA A 541 29.34 8.48 -14.19
N ALA A 542 30.40 8.09 -13.45
CA ALA A 542 30.52 6.74 -12.95
C ALA A 542 29.30 6.40 -12.08
N ALA A 543 28.90 5.13 -12.11
CA ALA A 543 27.90 4.56 -11.23
C ALA A 543 28.30 4.77 -9.75
N SER A 544 27.93 5.89 -9.13
CA SER A 544 27.99 6.01 -7.68
C SER A 544 26.82 5.24 -7.09
N SER A 545 27.09 4.39 -6.10
CA SER A 545 26.03 3.73 -5.34
C SER A 545 25.10 4.81 -4.76
N PRO A 546 23.78 4.72 -4.94
CA PRO A 546 22.86 5.71 -4.39
C PRO A 546 22.95 5.67 -2.85
N HIS A 547 23.63 6.66 -2.28
CA HIS A 547 23.94 6.80 -0.85
C HIS A 547 22.74 6.96 0.10
N THR A 548 21.51 6.72 -0.36
CA THR A 548 20.30 7.13 0.39
C THR A 548 19.17 6.11 0.39
N CYS A 549 19.35 4.91 -0.17
CA CYS A 549 18.24 3.94 -0.22
C CYS A 549 18.61 2.45 -0.21
N CYS A 550 19.88 2.05 -0.35
CA CYS A 550 20.20 0.64 -0.57
C CYS A 550 21.50 0.24 0.10
N ALA A 551 21.41 -0.89 0.81
CA ALA A 551 22.41 -1.48 1.70
C ALA A 551 23.86 -1.06 1.46
N GLU A 552 24.39 -0.25 2.38
CA GLU A 552 25.80 0.12 2.41
C GLU A 552 26.65 -0.97 3.13
N PRO A 553 27.93 -1.11 2.78
CA PRO A 553 28.87 -1.90 3.58
C PRO A 553 28.92 -1.36 5.02
N GLY A 554 28.65 -2.20 6.02
CA GLY A 554 28.70 -1.83 7.45
C GLY A 554 27.34 -1.66 8.13
N GLU A 555 26.23 -1.89 7.44
CA GLU A 555 24.90 -1.95 8.08
C GLU A 555 24.78 -3.11 9.09
N PRO A 556 23.98 -2.94 10.15
CA PRO A 556 23.77 -4.00 11.15
C PRO A 556 23.08 -5.21 10.51
N PRO A 557 23.41 -6.45 10.90
CA PRO A 557 22.78 -7.64 10.34
C PRO A 557 21.27 -7.62 10.56
N MET A 558 20.51 -8.01 9.53
CA MET A 558 19.07 -8.28 9.70
C MET A 558 18.90 -9.43 10.66
N GLN A 559 18.05 -9.26 11.66
CA GLN A 559 17.71 -10.29 12.62
C GLN A 559 16.32 -10.80 12.27
N VAL A 560 16.15 -12.12 12.26
CA VAL A 560 14.84 -12.77 12.21
C VAL A 560 14.50 -13.24 13.61
N THR A 561 13.21 -13.32 13.95
CA THR A 561 12.78 -14.04 15.14
C THR A 561 13.50 -15.41 15.21
N PRO A 562 14.27 -15.69 16.27
CA PRO A 562 15.04 -16.92 16.34
C PRO A 562 14.10 -18.14 16.38
N PRO A 563 14.44 -19.22 15.65
CA PRO A 563 13.70 -20.47 15.75
C PRO A 563 13.86 -21.05 17.16
N GLU A 564 12.79 -21.64 17.67
CA GLU A 564 12.85 -22.43 18.91
C GLU A 564 13.78 -23.64 18.72
N PRO A 565 14.52 -24.06 19.76
CA PRO A 565 15.30 -25.29 19.73
C PRO A 565 14.45 -26.49 19.29
N GLU A 566 15.10 -27.48 18.67
CA GLU A 566 14.43 -28.72 18.30
C GLU A 566 13.87 -29.41 19.54
N LEU A 567 12.58 -29.73 19.49
CA LEU A 567 11.94 -30.51 20.53
C LEU A 567 12.46 -31.95 20.45
N ALA A 568 12.70 -32.56 21.60
CA ALA A 568 12.97 -33.99 21.65
C ALA A 568 11.80 -34.76 21.00
N ALA A 569 12.12 -35.82 20.25
CA ALA A 569 11.11 -36.62 19.57
C ALA A 569 10.05 -37.13 20.57
N ASP A 570 8.80 -36.74 20.34
CA ASP A 570 7.65 -37.15 21.14
C ASP A 570 6.47 -37.42 20.19
N PRO A 571 6.02 -38.67 20.03
CA PRO A 571 4.93 -39.01 19.13
C PRO A 571 3.60 -38.29 19.40
N LEU A 572 3.38 -37.80 20.63
CA LEU A 572 2.20 -37.01 20.96
C LEU A 572 2.31 -35.55 20.50
N LEU A 573 3.53 -35.06 20.27
CA LEU A 573 3.78 -33.70 19.78
C LEU A 573 3.91 -33.63 18.25
N ASP A 574 4.26 -34.73 17.57
CA ASP A 574 4.42 -34.75 16.11
C ASP A 574 3.22 -34.13 15.37
N PRO A 575 1.95 -34.47 15.66
CA PRO A 575 0.81 -33.85 14.97
C PRO A 575 0.71 -32.34 15.19
N PHE A 576 1.12 -31.84 16.37
CA PHE A 576 1.13 -30.41 16.67
C PHE A 576 2.27 -29.69 15.96
N ILE A 577 3.45 -30.30 15.89
CA ILE A 577 4.60 -29.74 15.19
C ILE A 577 4.28 -29.59 13.70
N ASP A 578 3.73 -30.65 13.09
CA ASP A 578 3.38 -30.68 11.67
C ASP A 578 2.31 -29.64 11.31
N VAL A 579 1.29 -29.49 12.15
CA VAL A 579 0.11 -28.68 11.82
C VAL A 579 0.20 -27.25 12.37
N CYS A 580 0.70 -27.09 13.60
CA CYS A 580 0.68 -25.83 14.34
C CYS A 580 2.07 -25.18 14.47
N GLY A 581 3.16 -25.94 14.27
CA GLY A 581 4.54 -25.50 14.54
C GLY A 581 5.01 -24.32 13.69
N ALA A 582 4.44 -24.12 12.49
CA ALA A 582 4.78 -22.97 11.65
C ALA A 582 4.47 -21.62 12.34
N CYS A 583 3.44 -21.57 13.19
CA CYS A 583 2.98 -20.33 13.82
C CYS A 583 3.11 -20.32 15.35
N HIS A 584 2.94 -21.46 16.01
CA HIS A 584 2.88 -21.56 17.48
C HIS A 584 4.18 -22.05 18.13
N ARG A 585 5.26 -22.17 17.35
CA ARG A 585 6.61 -22.53 17.80
C ARG A 585 7.59 -21.42 17.43
N SER A 586 7.60 -20.37 18.22
CA SER A 586 8.49 -19.22 18.08
C SER A 586 8.73 -18.54 19.43
N THR A 587 9.68 -17.59 19.43
CA THR A 587 9.92 -16.67 20.55
C THR A 587 9.11 -15.38 20.43
N GLU A 588 8.23 -15.26 19.42
CA GLU A 588 7.37 -14.08 19.27
C GLU A 588 6.40 -13.98 20.46
N PRO A 589 5.92 -12.79 20.84
CA PRO A 589 4.91 -12.69 21.89
C PRO A 589 3.53 -13.19 21.43
N PHE A 590 3.35 -13.41 20.13
CA PHE A 590 2.09 -13.80 19.50
C PHE A 590 2.33 -14.56 18.19
N PRO A 591 1.40 -15.43 17.75
CA PRO A 591 0.27 -15.96 18.54
C PRO A 591 0.77 -16.75 19.77
N PRO A 592 -0.10 -17.24 20.68
CA PRO A 592 0.36 -17.94 21.88
C PRO A 592 1.28 -19.12 21.52
N ASN A 593 2.52 -19.11 22.02
CA ASN A 593 3.55 -20.09 21.67
C ASN A 593 3.49 -21.33 22.58
N PHE A 594 2.40 -22.08 22.50
CA PHE A 594 2.20 -23.30 23.30
C PHE A 594 3.11 -24.47 22.89
N LEU A 595 3.92 -24.33 21.83
CA LEU A 595 4.93 -25.31 21.39
C LEU A 595 6.37 -24.87 21.67
N SER A 596 6.57 -23.80 22.44
CA SER A 596 7.89 -23.37 22.93
C SER A 596 8.29 -24.14 24.19
N GLY A 597 9.59 -24.35 24.44
CA GLY A 597 10.13 -24.99 25.64
C GLY A 597 10.49 -26.48 25.48
N THR A 598 10.65 -27.18 26.59
CA THR A 598 10.91 -28.63 26.64
C THR A 598 9.62 -29.44 26.41
N ALA A 599 9.72 -30.70 26.00
CA ALA A 599 8.53 -31.54 25.74
C ALA A 599 7.53 -31.58 26.93
N PRO A 600 7.95 -31.78 28.19
CA PRO A 600 7.01 -31.74 29.33
C PRO A 600 6.33 -30.37 29.51
N GLU A 601 7.04 -29.27 29.27
CA GLU A 601 6.46 -27.92 29.33
C GLU A 601 5.44 -27.71 28.20
N VAL A 602 5.75 -28.19 26.99
CA VAL A 602 4.82 -28.16 25.86
C VAL A 602 3.55 -28.98 26.14
N HIS A 603 3.66 -30.15 26.78
CA HIS A 603 2.49 -30.94 27.18
C HIS A 603 1.57 -30.16 28.10
N GLN A 604 2.15 -29.51 29.13
CA GLN A 604 1.39 -28.69 30.07
C GLN A 604 0.76 -27.47 29.39
N ARG A 605 1.46 -26.81 28.48
CA ARG A 605 0.95 -25.65 27.71
C ARG A 605 -0.19 -26.03 26.76
N ILE A 606 -0.06 -27.15 26.04
CA ILE A 606 -1.14 -27.70 25.22
C ILE A 606 -2.36 -28.00 26.09
N ALA A 607 -2.17 -28.69 27.22
CA ALA A 607 -3.25 -28.98 28.17
C ALA A 607 -3.88 -27.70 28.75
N GLN A 608 -3.09 -26.65 28.99
CA GLN A 608 -3.59 -25.35 29.42
C GLN A 608 -4.51 -24.71 28.37
N CYS A 609 -4.10 -24.75 27.11
CA CYS A 609 -4.81 -24.21 25.95
C CYS A 609 -5.95 -25.09 25.42
N ALA A 610 -6.12 -26.30 25.94
CA ALA A 610 -6.77 -27.38 25.22
C ALA A 610 -8.22 -27.07 24.79
N GLU A 611 -9.02 -26.41 25.64
CA GLU A 611 -10.39 -26.00 25.29
C GLU A 611 -10.42 -25.03 24.09
N ARG A 612 -9.49 -24.06 24.04
CA ARG A 612 -9.40 -23.10 22.93
C ARG A 612 -8.90 -23.73 21.64
N ILE A 613 -7.92 -24.64 21.74
CA ILE A 613 -7.46 -25.43 20.60
C ILE A 613 -8.62 -26.26 20.06
N GLN A 614 -9.29 -27.04 20.90
CA GLN A 614 -10.45 -27.85 20.52
C GLN A 614 -11.51 -27.00 19.83
N TYR A 615 -11.87 -25.85 20.41
CA TYR A 615 -12.84 -24.92 19.83
C TYR A 615 -12.47 -24.53 18.38
N ARG A 616 -11.23 -24.10 18.15
CA ARG A 616 -10.77 -23.66 16.83
C ARG A 616 -10.61 -24.83 15.83
N LEU A 617 -10.24 -26.02 16.31
CA LEU A 617 -10.21 -27.23 15.47
C LEU A 617 -11.61 -27.67 15.05
N ALA A 618 -12.60 -27.56 15.93
CA ALA A 618 -13.98 -27.98 15.66
C ALA A 618 -14.68 -27.14 14.58
N MET A 619 -14.18 -25.92 14.29
CA MET A 619 -14.68 -25.08 13.20
C MET A 619 -14.55 -25.73 11.83
N TRP A 620 -13.62 -26.68 11.66
CA TRP A 620 -13.48 -27.46 10.42
C TRP A 620 -14.70 -28.34 10.12
N ASP A 621 -15.50 -28.71 11.12
CA ASP A 621 -16.70 -29.54 10.95
C ASP A 621 -17.96 -28.72 10.67
N LEU A 622 -17.88 -27.40 10.83
CA LEU A 622 -18.97 -26.48 10.59
C LEU A 622 -18.89 -25.88 9.18
N PRO A 623 -20.02 -25.68 8.49
CA PRO A 623 -20.04 -24.89 7.26
C PRO A 623 -19.66 -23.44 7.56
N PRO A 624 -19.03 -22.71 6.62
CA PRO A 624 -18.51 -21.35 6.85
C PRO A 624 -19.51 -20.38 7.51
N SER A 625 -20.79 -20.43 7.10
CA SER A 625 -21.85 -19.56 7.62
C SER A 625 -22.27 -19.82 9.07
N GLN A 626 -21.89 -20.97 9.64
CA GLN A 626 -22.22 -21.36 11.02
C GLN A 626 -21.02 -21.28 11.97
N ARG A 627 -19.85 -20.86 11.48
CA ARG A 627 -18.63 -20.79 12.28
C ARG A 627 -18.66 -19.56 13.19
N PRO A 628 -18.59 -19.71 14.53
CA PRO A 628 -18.38 -18.57 15.42
C PRO A 628 -16.94 -18.03 15.36
N LYS A 629 -15.95 -18.86 15.00
CA LYS A 629 -14.54 -18.49 14.80
C LYS A 629 -13.98 -19.08 13.52
N THR A 630 -12.92 -18.52 12.96
CA THR A 630 -12.25 -19.16 11.81
C THR A 630 -11.56 -20.47 12.26
N PRO A 631 -11.42 -21.46 11.37
CA PRO A 631 -10.72 -22.69 11.72
C PRO A 631 -9.24 -22.43 12.00
N MET A 632 -8.65 -23.27 12.86
CA MET A 632 -7.20 -23.38 12.99
C MET A 632 -6.70 -24.77 12.54
N PRO A 633 -5.52 -24.86 11.91
CA PRO A 633 -4.79 -23.74 11.32
C PRO A 633 -5.65 -23.02 10.25
N PRO A 634 -5.38 -21.74 9.94
CA PRO A 634 -6.19 -20.99 8.99
C PRO A 634 -5.98 -21.54 7.57
N HIS A 635 -7.01 -21.48 6.72
CA HIS A 635 -6.97 -21.99 5.33
C HIS A 635 -5.71 -21.53 4.57
N ALA A 636 -5.38 -20.23 4.66
CA ALA A 636 -4.24 -19.63 3.99
C ALA A 636 -2.88 -20.23 4.37
N ALA A 637 -2.73 -20.82 5.56
CA ALA A 637 -1.45 -21.34 6.03
C ALA A 637 -1.13 -22.75 5.53
N HIS A 638 -2.13 -23.52 5.08
CA HIS A 638 -1.97 -24.93 4.67
C HIS A 638 -2.51 -25.25 3.29
N HIS A 639 -2.95 -24.24 2.51
CA HIS A 639 -3.50 -24.42 1.15
C HIS A 639 -4.70 -25.36 1.05
N ILE A 640 -5.43 -25.58 2.15
CA ILE A 640 -6.51 -26.57 2.17
C ILE A 640 -7.68 -26.05 1.33
N GLY A 641 -7.75 -26.51 0.09
CA GLY A 641 -8.85 -26.29 -0.84
C GLY A 641 -10.03 -27.23 -0.57
N ASP A 642 -11.16 -26.99 -1.23
CA ASP A 642 -12.40 -27.76 -1.00
C ASP A 642 -12.23 -29.26 -1.28
N ASP A 643 -11.47 -29.63 -2.31
CA ASP A 643 -11.21 -31.02 -2.68
C ASP A 643 -10.28 -31.75 -1.68
N GLU A 644 -9.51 -31.01 -0.88
CA GLU A 644 -8.59 -31.55 0.12
C GLU A 644 -9.21 -31.64 1.52
N LEU A 645 -10.41 -31.08 1.71
CA LEU A 645 -11.10 -31.06 3.01
C LEU A 645 -11.35 -32.46 3.58
N GLY A 646 -11.73 -33.41 2.73
CA GLY A 646 -11.97 -34.80 3.14
C GLY A 646 -10.69 -35.44 3.71
N PRO A 647 -9.63 -35.57 2.89
CA PRO A 647 -8.33 -36.07 3.34
C PRO A 647 -7.76 -35.34 4.56
N TRP A 648 -7.89 -34.01 4.61
CA TRP A 648 -7.48 -33.19 5.75
C TRP A 648 -8.18 -33.62 7.05
N ARG A 649 -9.52 -33.70 7.02
CA ARG A 649 -10.34 -34.06 8.18
C ARG A 649 -10.05 -35.47 8.68
N SER A 650 -9.95 -36.45 7.79
CA SER A 650 -9.72 -37.86 8.16
C SER A 650 -8.26 -38.18 8.47
N GLY A 651 -7.31 -37.30 8.13
CA GLY A 651 -5.88 -37.52 8.26
C GLY A 651 -5.25 -36.63 9.33
N PRO A 652 -4.53 -35.56 8.96
CA PRO A 652 -3.82 -34.70 9.91
C PRO A 652 -4.70 -34.16 11.05
N LEU A 653 -5.91 -33.69 10.75
CA LEU A 653 -6.80 -33.11 11.75
C LEU A 653 -7.26 -34.13 12.79
N ALA A 654 -7.61 -35.35 12.35
CA ALA A 654 -7.99 -36.44 13.26
C ALA A 654 -6.84 -36.80 14.23
N ARG A 655 -5.62 -36.98 13.70
CA ARG A 655 -4.43 -37.26 14.53
C ARG A 655 -4.15 -36.15 15.54
N LEU A 656 -4.29 -34.88 15.12
CA LEU A 656 -4.11 -33.73 16.00
C LEU A 656 -5.14 -33.71 17.14
N ARG A 657 -6.40 -34.02 16.85
CA ARG A 657 -7.47 -34.10 17.86
C ARG A 657 -7.22 -35.23 18.86
N ASP A 658 -6.83 -36.41 18.37
CA ASP A 658 -6.52 -37.56 19.23
C ASP A 658 -5.35 -37.25 20.18
N ALA A 659 -4.29 -36.61 19.67
CA ALA A 659 -3.17 -36.15 20.46
C ALA A 659 -3.58 -35.09 21.49
N LEU A 660 -4.42 -34.12 21.11
CA LEU A 660 -4.95 -33.10 22.01
C LEU A 660 -5.72 -33.72 23.19
N HIS A 661 -6.65 -34.64 22.91
CA HIS A 661 -7.42 -35.32 23.95
C HIS A 661 -6.51 -36.12 24.88
N THR A 662 -5.57 -36.88 24.32
CA THR A 662 -4.62 -37.68 25.08
C THR A 662 -3.77 -36.81 26.01
N LEU A 663 -3.18 -35.73 25.49
CA LEU A 663 -2.35 -34.81 26.27
C LEU A 663 -3.14 -34.09 27.36
N ALA A 664 -4.36 -33.65 27.05
CA ALA A 664 -5.22 -33.00 28.03
C ALA A 664 -5.58 -33.98 29.17
N GLU A 665 -5.96 -35.21 28.85
CA GLU A 665 -6.28 -36.25 29.85
C GLU A 665 -5.07 -36.62 30.73
N GLN A 666 -3.90 -36.84 30.13
CA GLN A 666 -2.66 -37.15 30.86
C GLN A 666 -2.25 -36.04 31.83
N ASN A 667 -2.63 -34.79 31.55
CA ASN A 667 -2.37 -33.62 32.40
C ASN A 667 -3.58 -33.25 33.27
N GLY A 668 -4.51 -34.19 33.51
CA GLY A 668 -5.63 -34.02 34.43
C GLY A 668 -6.75 -33.11 33.93
N ARG A 669 -6.86 -32.90 32.62
CA ARG A 669 -7.84 -32.02 31.98
C ARG A 669 -8.69 -32.79 30.99
N ARG A 670 -9.81 -33.33 31.47
CA ARG A 670 -10.78 -33.95 30.59
C ARG A 670 -11.53 -32.88 29.80
N LEU A 671 -11.38 -32.91 28.48
CA LEU A 671 -12.09 -32.00 27.58
C LEU A 671 -13.58 -32.37 27.48
N PRO A 672 -14.49 -31.37 27.40
CA PRO A 672 -15.87 -31.61 27.03
C PRO A 672 -15.97 -32.07 25.56
N SER A 673 -17.17 -32.50 25.14
CA SER A 673 -17.41 -32.76 23.72
C SER A 673 -17.37 -31.46 22.91
N ASP A 674 -17.02 -31.55 21.62
CA ASP A 674 -16.91 -30.38 20.73
C ASP A 674 -18.17 -29.50 20.76
N LYS A 675 -19.36 -30.13 20.80
CA LYS A 675 -20.63 -29.42 20.92
C LYS A 675 -20.70 -28.56 22.19
N VAL A 676 -20.37 -29.15 23.35
CA VAL A 676 -20.37 -28.44 24.63
C VAL A 676 -19.32 -27.34 24.67
N THR A 677 -18.16 -27.56 24.02
CA THR A 677 -17.11 -26.55 23.89
C THR A 677 -17.56 -25.37 23.03
N ILE A 678 -18.20 -25.62 21.88
CA ILE A 678 -18.65 -24.58 20.94
C ILE A 678 -19.84 -23.77 21.50
N ASP A 679 -20.70 -24.39 22.31
CA ASP A 679 -21.86 -23.72 22.92
C ASP A 679 -21.46 -22.65 23.97
N ARG A 680 -20.18 -22.58 24.37
CA ARG A 680 -19.64 -21.57 25.30
C ARG A 680 -19.02 -20.39 24.53
N PRO A 681 -19.12 -19.15 25.03
CA PRO A 681 -18.41 -18.00 24.44
C PRO A 681 -16.90 -18.24 24.43
N TYR A 682 -16.24 -18.04 23.29
CA TYR A 682 -14.81 -18.30 23.13
C TYR A 682 -13.96 -17.49 24.14
N ALA A 683 -14.31 -16.23 24.38
CA ALA A 683 -13.65 -15.36 25.35
C ALA A 683 -13.70 -15.91 26.80
N SER A 684 -14.70 -16.72 27.14
CA SER A 684 -14.85 -17.34 28.47
C SER A 684 -13.98 -18.58 28.68
N LEU A 685 -13.40 -19.12 27.60
CA LEU A 685 -12.55 -20.30 27.66
C LEU A 685 -11.20 -19.94 28.28
N ARG A 686 -10.60 -20.89 29.00
CA ARG A 686 -9.29 -20.71 29.64
C ARG A 686 -8.25 -20.22 28.64
N HIS A 687 -7.53 -19.17 29.00
CA HIS A 687 -6.50 -18.59 28.14
C HIS A 687 -5.30 -19.52 28.00
N CYS A 688 -4.61 -19.37 26.87
CA CYS A 688 -3.26 -19.91 26.72
C CYS A 688 -2.28 -19.07 27.54
N ASP A 689 -1.42 -19.72 28.30
CA ASP A 689 -0.34 -19.03 29.01
C ASP A 689 0.77 -18.71 28.00
N SER A 690 1.25 -17.46 27.99
CA SER A 690 2.46 -17.10 27.24
C SER A 690 3.71 -17.47 28.04
N PRO A 691 4.84 -17.84 27.40
CA PRO A 691 6.10 -18.16 28.08
C PRO A 691 6.59 -17.06 29.02
N ALA A 692 6.22 -15.80 28.78
CA ALA A 692 6.58 -14.63 29.59
C ALA A 692 5.69 -14.41 30.84
N ALA A 693 4.61 -15.19 31.03
CA ALA A 693 3.72 -15.03 32.17
C ALA A 693 4.22 -15.72 33.45
N VAL A 694 5.37 -16.40 33.39
CA VAL A 694 6.01 -17.05 34.55
C VAL A 694 7.09 -16.13 35.14
N GLU A 695 6.76 -14.87 35.41
CA GLU A 695 7.42 -14.07 36.43
C GLU A 695 6.44 -12.99 36.90
N GLY A 696 6.09 -13.05 38.18
CA GLY A 696 4.83 -12.58 38.71
C GLY A 696 4.63 -11.07 38.69
N VAL A 697 3.47 -10.66 38.19
CA VAL A 697 2.75 -9.47 38.70
C VAL A 697 1.29 -9.87 38.86
N HIS A 698 0.91 -10.24 40.08
CA HIS A 698 -0.49 -10.16 40.49
C HIS A 698 -0.80 -8.69 40.79
N PRO A 699 -1.82 -8.08 40.16
CA PRO A 699 -2.30 -6.79 40.62
C PRO A 699 -3.04 -6.99 41.94
N THR A 700 -2.53 -6.33 42.99
CA THR A 700 -3.32 -6.02 44.21
C THR A 700 -4.28 -4.89 43.94
#